data_AF-A0A3Q8I288-F1
#
_entry.id   AF-A0A3Q8I288-F1
#
_cell.length_a   1.000
_cell.length_b   1.000
_cell.length_c   1.000
_cell.angle_alpha   90.00
_cell.angle_beta   90.00
_cell.angle_gamma   90.00
#
_symmetry.space_group_name_H-M   'P 1'
#
loop_
_entity.id
_entity.type
_entity.pdbx_description
1 polymer ?
#
loop_
_entity_poly.entity_id
_entity_poly.type
_entity_poly.pdbx_seq_one_letter_code
_entity_poly.pdbx_strand_id
1 'polypeptide(L)'
;MKRDRFRFRYAPSPAVAWLAAAVLAATSACGSDEAPAQICDVPYFDCDGVCVALGSDPDNCGACGDECPAGASCVNGACEAPSQGGGAGGAGGTDDTAVGGGGGAPDCEGGRYMERCDGVCVDTRTDPDHCGKCGKQCDPGRACAGSLCQRTCLEGLTDCAGSCVDINADPLHCGGCDRACDPGRPCEEGSCGCSVEPSEDIGAVAPQQVTGTTRDAADTRALSCSGSDAPDQTFLFTAPSAGTYIFDTLEAPFDTALGALSADTCAELACNDDAEGIQSQLFVDLAEGERILVVVTGASGAEGDFTLRLTQPGPVMCTPTALEPVVPQTVTGTTVGLEDQVSSDCDYTSSPDATYTFTAPEAGDYVFSARAPGEVILEVLEEGTCAGESLDCDIASDESTVMVELEAEETVLVAVSSPGRSLRSFTLDVFKAPPCPGQDLGSTVPQTVTGSNEGLPDVLSACFASTTGGEATYSFTAPNGGVYLFDTQGSSFPVLMDVRSGSCDGEFVTCADSDVTPARTTVPLAAGETVVLVLDTEGETGTYQLEISEVPCPLIDLGSTAPQTVTGTTAELFDLLQPSCGDSGGPEATYRFTAPADGLYTFDTEGSTFDTVLDVRSGSCAGPSLRCNDNVDPSGEVTTSRVSVLLSADQTVIVSLDSDSTSGEYMLNIAQQDAPPCPLIELGSTVPQTVTGNNEGYPDLLTPECGSGSGGEATYGFTAPADGYYTIDTAGSSIETILSVREGGCGEVETDCDSGGAASRLIVWLDAGASIVISVDTDGAEGEYALHVDQFDGTGTCDVPVELEPVLPLTATGTTRGSLKAKSASCGGSDAPEVIHSFTAPEAGTYLIDTAGSEYDTVLSVFDGDCSGEELECNDDSLWHSGVTSELSVTLEAGQTITIVVDGYDRYSGRYELHVDIEP
;
A
#
# COMPACT_ATOMS: atom_id res chain seq x y z
N MET A 1 8.56 40.44 -4.98
CA MET A 1 8.47 41.12 -6.30
C MET A 1 7.39 40.40 -7.12
N LYS A 2 6.45 41.12 -7.74
CA LYS A 2 5.42 40.54 -8.62
C LYS A 2 6.01 40.14 -9.98
N ARG A 3 5.62 38.97 -10.51
CA ARG A 3 5.62 38.56 -11.94
C ARG A 3 4.84 37.25 -12.04
N ASP A 4 3.56 37.25 -12.41
CA ASP A 4 2.95 37.34 -13.75
C ASP A 4 2.61 35.95 -14.32
N ARG A 5 1.31 35.65 -14.25
CA ARG A 5 0.61 34.50 -14.86
C ARG A 5 0.72 34.54 -16.38
N PHE A 6 1.05 33.41 -17.02
CA PHE A 6 0.82 33.18 -18.45
C PHE A 6 -0.18 32.04 -18.66
N ARG A 7 -1.36 32.39 -19.20
CA ARG A 7 -2.32 31.45 -19.80
C ARG A 7 -2.02 31.35 -21.30
N PHE A 8 -1.89 30.14 -21.85
CA PHE A 8 -1.98 29.91 -23.30
C PHE A 8 -3.40 29.47 -23.68
N ARG A 9 -4.04 30.25 -24.55
CA ARG A 9 -5.18 29.86 -25.37
C ARG A 9 -4.66 29.61 -26.79
N TYR A 10 -4.89 28.44 -27.37
CA TYR A 10 -5.09 28.32 -28.81
C TYR A 10 -6.12 27.24 -29.14
N ALA A 11 -7.20 27.68 -29.80
CA ALA A 11 -8.27 26.89 -30.36
C ALA A 11 -7.86 26.20 -31.68
N PRO A 12 -8.53 25.10 -32.09
CA PRO A 12 -8.17 24.34 -33.28
C PRO A 12 -8.70 25.00 -34.55
N SER A 13 -8.02 24.79 -35.69
CA SER A 13 -8.55 25.13 -37.01
C SER A 13 -8.78 23.88 -37.87
N PRO A 14 -9.96 23.74 -38.50
CA PRO A 14 -10.34 22.59 -39.31
C PRO A 14 -10.10 22.79 -40.83
N ALA A 15 -10.32 21.71 -41.57
CA ALA A 15 -10.54 21.61 -43.03
C ALA A 15 -9.27 21.35 -43.89
N VAL A 16 -9.23 20.48 -44.90
CA VAL A 16 -10.25 20.06 -45.88
C VAL A 16 -9.92 18.66 -46.46
N ALA A 17 -10.96 17.84 -46.64
CA ALA A 17 -11.02 16.57 -47.36
C ALA A 17 -10.87 16.68 -48.90
N TRP A 18 -10.61 15.58 -49.63
CA TRP A 18 -11.40 15.12 -50.81
C TRP A 18 -10.80 13.83 -51.46
N LEU A 19 -11.68 12.81 -51.47
CA LEU A 19 -11.80 11.50 -52.17
C LEU A 19 -11.55 11.49 -53.71
N ALA A 20 -11.43 10.39 -54.49
CA ALA A 20 -11.64 8.93 -54.33
C ALA A 20 -10.93 8.09 -55.44
N ALA A 21 -10.86 6.76 -55.19
CA ALA A 21 -11.12 5.63 -56.11
C ALA A 21 -9.94 4.86 -56.73
N ALA A 22 -9.69 3.66 -56.17
CA ALA A 22 -9.52 2.43 -56.95
C ALA A 22 -10.16 1.25 -56.18
N VAL A 23 -11.11 0.57 -56.82
CA VAL A 23 -11.83 -0.64 -56.38
C VAL A 23 -11.49 -1.77 -57.34
N LEU A 24 -11.14 -2.95 -56.82
CA LEU A 24 -11.24 -4.34 -57.36
C LEU A 24 -10.14 -5.20 -56.66
N ALA A 25 -10.35 -6.28 -55.89
CA ALA A 25 -11.44 -7.20 -55.58
C ALA A 25 -11.11 -7.90 -54.20
N ALA A 26 -12.04 -8.04 -53.23
CA ALA A 26 -12.80 -9.24 -52.80
C ALA A 26 -11.93 -10.50 -52.51
N THR A 27 -11.91 -11.22 -51.36
CA THR A 27 -12.90 -11.56 -50.29
C THR A 27 -12.23 -12.12 -49.01
N SER A 28 -12.91 -11.98 -47.85
CA SER A 28 -13.04 -12.89 -46.68
C SER A 28 -11.85 -13.32 -45.78
N ALA A 29 -11.94 -12.92 -44.50
CA ALA A 29 -11.68 -13.64 -43.23
C ALA A 29 -10.28 -14.21 -42.91
N CYS A 30 -9.70 -13.76 -41.79
CA CYS A 30 -9.44 -14.56 -40.56
C CYS A 30 -8.68 -13.71 -39.53
N GLY A 31 -9.12 -13.75 -38.27
CA GLY A 31 -8.30 -13.41 -37.12
C GLY A 31 -7.29 -14.52 -36.84
N SER A 32 -6.25 -14.20 -36.08
CA SER A 32 -5.36 -15.19 -35.49
C SER A 32 -5.13 -14.80 -34.03
N ASP A 33 -5.81 -15.56 -33.17
CA ASP A 33 -5.43 -15.82 -31.79
C ASP A 33 -4.04 -16.49 -31.79
N GLU A 34 -3.12 -16.03 -30.96
CA GLU A 34 -2.00 -16.84 -30.48
C GLU A 34 -2.25 -17.14 -29.00
N ALA A 35 -2.66 -18.38 -28.73
CA ALA A 35 -2.73 -18.98 -27.40
C ALA A 35 -1.34 -19.51 -27.00
N PRO A 36 -1.01 -19.60 -25.70
CA PRO A 36 0.28 -20.10 -25.24
C PRO A 36 0.49 -21.57 -25.64
N ALA A 37 1.72 -21.93 -26.01
CA ALA A 37 2.08 -23.30 -26.35
C ALA A 37 1.86 -24.23 -25.14
N GLN A 38 0.99 -25.23 -25.31
CA GLN A 38 0.73 -26.26 -24.31
C GLN A 38 1.96 -27.15 -24.14
N ILE A 39 2.54 -27.19 -22.92
CA ILE A 39 3.64 -28.10 -22.58
C ILE A 39 3.04 -29.46 -22.21
N CYS A 40 3.25 -30.46 -23.07
CA CYS A 40 2.83 -31.84 -22.79
C CYS A 40 3.85 -32.58 -21.91
N ASP A 41 3.40 -33.21 -20.84
CA ASP A 41 4.23 -34.06 -20.00
C ASP A 41 4.64 -35.35 -20.75
N VAL A 42 5.92 -35.74 -20.65
CA VAL A 42 6.40 -37.00 -21.23
C VAL A 42 5.66 -38.21 -20.63
N PRO A 43 5.10 -39.14 -21.43
CA PRO A 43 5.46 -39.45 -22.82
C PRO A 43 4.51 -38.88 -23.91
N TYR A 44 3.75 -37.82 -23.62
CA TYR A 44 2.84 -37.18 -24.57
C TYR A 44 3.55 -36.06 -25.35
N PHE A 45 3.13 -35.83 -26.60
CA PHE A 45 3.73 -34.84 -27.50
C PHE A 45 2.65 -33.94 -28.07
N ASP A 46 2.98 -32.66 -28.27
CA ASP A 46 2.04 -31.67 -28.82
C ASP A 46 1.79 -31.91 -30.31
N CYS A 47 0.53 -32.18 -30.64
CA CYS A 47 0.03 -32.37 -31.99
C CYS A 47 -1.06 -31.32 -32.28
N ASP A 48 -0.64 -30.13 -32.71
CA ASP A 48 -1.52 -28.97 -32.99
C ASP A 48 -2.41 -28.59 -31.78
N GLY A 49 -1.80 -28.45 -30.59
CA GLY A 49 -2.44 -27.96 -29.37
C GLY A 49 -3.14 -29.05 -28.53
N VAL A 50 -2.97 -30.33 -28.90
CA VAL A 50 -3.52 -31.48 -28.18
C VAL A 50 -2.39 -32.43 -27.81
N CYS A 51 -2.27 -32.76 -26.52
CA CYS A 51 -1.25 -33.69 -26.04
C CYS A 51 -1.62 -35.14 -26.39
N VAL A 52 -0.78 -35.76 -27.22
CA VAL A 52 -1.03 -37.08 -27.78
C VAL A 52 0.10 -38.07 -27.49
N ALA A 53 -0.26 -39.32 -27.15
CA ALA A 53 0.70 -40.39 -26.93
C ALA A 53 1.17 -41.01 -28.26
N LEU A 54 2.21 -40.46 -28.87
CA LEU A 54 2.77 -40.98 -30.13
C LEU A 54 3.18 -42.46 -30.08
N GLY A 55 3.37 -43.01 -28.88
CA GLY A 55 3.73 -44.42 -28.66
C GLY A 55 2.58 -45.41 -28.81
N SER A 56 1.32 -44.96 -28.71
CA SER A 56 0.16 -45.84 -28.58
C SER A 56 -1.11 -45.32 -29.23
N ASP A 57 -1.17 -44.04 -29.60
CA ASP A 57 -2.31 -43.46 -30.32
C ASP A 57 -2.31 -43.96 -31.78
N PRO A 58 -3.33 -44.74 -32.21
CA PRO A 58 -3.45 -45.18 -33.59
C PRO A 58 -3.67 -44.04 -34.58
N ASP A 59 -4.10 -42.86 -34.17
CA ASP A 59 -4.34 -41.71 -35.05
C ASP A 59 -3.12 -40.79 -35.18
N ASN A 60 -2.07 -41.01 -34.37
CA ASN A 60 -0.87 -40.18 -34.28
C ASN A 60 0.39 -41.02 -34.02
N CYS A 61 0.53 -42.16 -34.70
CA CYS A 61 1.53 -43.16 -34.34
C CYS A 61 2.94 -42.81 -34.83
N GLY A 62 3.83 -42.47 -33.90
CA GLY A 62 5.22 -42.10 -34.18
C GLY A 62 5.41 -40.64 -34.59
N ALA A 63 4.36 -39.97 -35.09
CA ALA A 63 4.30 -38.54 -35.33
C ALA A 63 2.84 -38.04 -35.36
N CYS A 64 2.65 -36.75 -35.13
CA CYS A 64 1.34 -36.11 -35.18
C CYS A 64 0.68 -36.27 -36.56
N GLY A 65 -0.57 -36.75 -36.57
CA GLY A 65 -1.34 -37.02 -37.79
C GLY A 65 -0.92 -38.26 -38.58
N ASP A 66 0.05 -39.04 -38.10
CA ASP A 66 0.41 -40.33 -38.72
C ASP A 66 -0.56 -41.44 -38.25
N GLU A 67 -1.76 -41.44 -38.85
CA GLU A 67 -2.79 -42.45 -38.61
C GLU A 67 -2.35 -43.84 -39.12
N CYS A 68 -2.48 -44.84 -38.28
CA CYS A 68 -2.21 -46.22 -38.62
C CYS A 68 -3.22 -46.77 -39.64
N PRO A 69 -2.77 -47.56 -40.64
CA PRO A 69 -3.67 -48.15 -41.62
C PRO A 69 -4.79 -48.97 -40.95
N ALA A 70 -6.02 -48.85 -41.45
CA ALA A 70 -7.22 -49.47 -40.87
C ALA A 70 -6.99 -50.91 -40.35
N GLY A 71 -7.10 -51.06 -39.02
CA GLY A 71 -6.93 -52.33 -38.30
C GLY A 71 -5.53 -52.59 -37.74
N ALA A 72 -4.55 -51.71 -37.96
CA ALA A 72 -3.24 -51.72 -37.30
C ALA A 72 -3.29 -51.01 -35.94
N SER A 73 -2.42 -51.43 -35.02
CA SER A 73 -2.28 -50.84 -33.69
C SER A 73 -0.98 -50.06 -33.63
N CYS A 74 -0.99 -48.90 -32.97
CA CYS A 74 0.25 -48.20 -32.67
C CYS A 74 0.96 -48.88 -31.50
N VAL A 75 2.17 -49.39 -31.74
CA VAL A 75 2.97 -50.03 -30.71
C VAL A 75 4.38 -49.41 -30.75
N ASN A 76 4.73 -48.68 -29.69
CA ASN A 76 6.00 -47.96 -29.56
C ASN A 76 6.28 -46.98 -30.73
N GLY A 77 5.25 -46.30 -31.22
CA GLY A 77 5.38 -45.30 -32.28
C GLY A 77 5.62 -45.87 -33.68
N ALA A 78 5.29 -47.15 -33.88
CA ALA A 78 5.22 -47.77 -35.18
C ALA A 78 3.87 -48.47 -35.37
N CYS A 79 3.25 -48.25 -36.53
CA CYS A 79 2.03 -48.95 -36.89
C CYS A 79 2.32 -50.41 -37.18
N GLU A 80 1.91 -51.27 -36.26
CA GLU A 80 2.01 -52.70 -36.42
C GLU A 80 0.73 -53.23 -37.07
N ALA A 81 0.88 -53.76 -38.27
CA ALA A 81 -0.21 -54.45 -38.95
C ALA A 81 -0.71 -55.62 -38.09
N PRO A 82 -2.04 -55.85 -38.02
CA PRO A 82 -2.58 -56.94 -37.23
C PRO A 82 -1.98 -58.24 -37.76
N SER A 83 -1.23 -58.93 -36.90
CA SER A 83 -0.61 -60.20 -37.27
C SER A 83 -1.70 -61.14 -37.79
N GLN A 84 -1.52 -61.56 -39.04
CA GLN A 84 -2.51 -62.26 -39.84
C GLN A 84 -3.05 -63.52 -39.13
N GLY A 85 -4.26 -63.39 -38.59
CA GLY A 85 -5.33 -64.35 -38.77
C GLY A 85 -6.17 -63.99 -40.00
N GLY A 86 -5.57 -64.22 -41.18
CA GLY A 86 -6.14 -64.22 -42.54
C GLY A 86 -7.55 -63.72 -42.86
N GLY A 87 -7.61 -62.87 -43.89
CA GLY A 87 -8.54 -63.02 -45.03
C GLY A 87 -9.78 -62.12 -45.02
N ALA A 88 -9.72 -60.99 -45.74
CA ALA A 88 -10.42 -60.73 -47.02
C ALA A 88 -11.92 -60.33 -46.87
N GLY A 89 -12.46 -59.28 -47.48
CA GLY A 89 -11.97 -58.30 -48.45
C GLY A 89 -13.17 -57.55 -49.08
N GLY A 90 -12.89 -56.69 -50.07
CA GLY A 90 -13.82 -56.45 -51.19
C GLY A 90 -14.41 -55.05 -51.32
N ALA A 91 -14.30 -54.50 -52.53
CA ALA A 91 -15.33 -53.64 -53.11
C ALA A 91 -15.32 -53.69 -54.65
N GLY A 92 -16.51 -53.91 -55.22
CA GLY A 92 -16.95 -53.25 -56.46
C GLY A 92 -17.00 -54.08 -57.75
N GLY A 93 -18.21 -54.16 -58.34
CA GLY A 93 -18.34 -54.08 -59.81
C GLY A 93 -19.29 -55.05 -60.54
N THR A 94 -20.58 -54.70 -60.56
CA THR A 94 -21.55 -54.69 -61.69
C THR A 94 -21.69 -55.86 -62.69
N ASP A 95 -22.97 -56.27 -62.84
CA ASP A 95 -23.79 -56.30 -64.08
C ASP A 95 -24.33 -57.64 -64.63
N ASP A 96 -25.58 -57.51 -65.09
CA ASP A 96 -26.30 -58.24 -66.13
C ASP A 96 -26.93 -59.64 -65.93
N THR A 97 -28.26 -59.57 -65.77
CA THR A 97 -29.33 -60.29 -66.52
C THR A 97 -29.56 -61.82 -66.42
N ALA A 98 -30.85 -62.11 -66.25
CA ALA A 98 -31.66 -63.15 -66.92
C ALA A 98 -31.91 -64.52 -66.26
N VAL A 99 -33.18 -64.69 -65.86
CA VAL A 99 -34.09 -65.84 -66.08
C VAL A 99 -33.84 -67.16 -65.32
N GLY A 100 -34.81 -67.48 -64.44
CA GLY A 100 -35.44 -68.82 -64.42
C GLY A 100 -35.19 -69.74 -63.23
N GLY A 101 -36.06 -69.65 -62.21
CA GLY A 101 -36.70 -70.77 -61.49
C GLY A 101 -35.87 -71.89 -60.80
N GLY A 102 -36.06 -72.01 -59.47
CA GLY A 102 -36.13 -73.32 -58.79
C GLY A 102 -35.18 -73.57 -57.61
N GLY A 103 -35.71 -73.39 -56.39
CA GLY A 103 -35.36 -73.98 -55.09
C GLY A 103 -33.99 -74.65 -54.80
N GLY A 104 -33.31 -74.16 -53.76
CA GLY A 104 -32.27 -74.87 -52.99
C GLY A 104 -31.24 -73.92 -52.35
N ALA A 105 -31.23 -73.77 -51.01
CA ALA A 105 -30.33 -72.88 -50.26
C ALA A 105 -28.92 -73.49 -50.05
N PRO A 106 -27.81 -72.70 -50.02
CA PRO A 106 -26.45 -73.20 -49.83
C PRO A 106 -25.96 -73.17 -48.36
N ASP A 107 -25.03 -74.09 -48.08
CA ASP A 107 -24.37 -74.38 -46.80
C ASP A 107 -23.37 -73.26 -46.39
N CYS A 108 -23.06 -73.11 -45.10
CA CYS A 108 -22.07 -72.11 -44.61
C CYS A 108 -20.65 -72.50 -45.07
N GLU A 109 -20.16 -71.96 -46.17
CA GLU A 109 -18.82 -72.27 -46.71
C GLU A 109 -17.70 -71.61 -45.87
N GLY A 110 -17.30 -72.25 -44.76
CA GLY A 110 -16.26 -71.75 -43.87
C GLY A 110 -15.75 -72.74 -42.82
N GLY A 111 -15.19 -73.89 -43.24
CA GLY A 111 -14.49 -74.83 -42.33
C GLY A 111 -15.38 -75.56 -41.32
N ARG A 112 -14.85 -76.60 -40.65
CA ARG A 112 -15.60 -77.51 -39.74
C ARG A 112 -16.17 -76.85 -38.46
N TYR A 113 -16.08 -75.53 -38.30
CA TYR A 113 -16.34 -74.82 -37.05
C TYR A 113 -17.33 -73.64 -37.18
N MET A 114 -17.68 -73.24 -38.41
CA MET A 114 -18.80 -72.33 -38.70
C MET A 114 -20.10 -73.13 -38.76
N GLU A 115 -21.01 -72.88 -37.83
CA GLU A 115 -22.32 -73.55 -37.76
C GLU A 115 -23.43 -72.53 -38.09
N ARG A 116 -24.48 -72.97 -38.80
CA ARG A 116 -25.63 -72.11 -39.08
C ARG A 116 -26.53 -72.06 -37.84
N CYS A 117 -26.40 -70.99 -37.06
CA CYS A 117 -27.21 -70.71 -35.88
C CYS A 117 -28.27 -69.68 -36.23
N ASP A 118 -29.56 -70.06 -36.15
CA ASP A 118 -30.71 -69.19 -36.46
C ASP A 118 -30.63 -68.42 -37.80
N GLY A 119 -30.01 -69.05 -38.79
CA GLY A 119 -29.90 -68.52 -40.16
C GLY A 119 -28.61 -67.74 -40.43
N VAL A 120 -27.80 -67.43 -39.41
CA VAL A 120 -26.50 -66.76 -39.53
C VAL A 120 -25.36 -67.77 -39.32
N CYS A 121 -24.25 -67.63 -40.03
CA CYS A 121 -23.07 -68.47 -39.81
C CYS A 121 -22.26 -67.89 -38.65
N VAL A 122 -22.08 -68.66 -37.58
CA VAL A 122 -21.37 -68.23 -36.36
C VAL A 122 -20.17 -69.15 -36.09
N ASP A 123 -19.02 -68.58 -35.70
CA ASP A 123 -17.84 -69.37 -35.29
C ASP A 123 -18.00 -69.80 -33.82
N THR A 124 -18.40 -71.06 -33.66
CA THR A 124 -18.64 -71.67 -32.34
C THR A 124 -17.37 -71.82 -31.49
N ARG A 125 -16.20 -71.37 -31.94
CA ARG A 125 -14.95 -71.40 -31.14
C ARG A 125 -14.69 -70.12 -30.37
N THR A 126 -15.27 -69.01 -30.80
CA THR A 126 -14.93 -67.67 -30.33
C THR A 126 -16.15 -66.82 -30.01
N ASP A 127 -17.32 -67.15 -30.57
CA ASP A 127 -18.56 -66.45 -30.28
C ASP A 127 -19.09 -66.81 -28.87
N PRO A 128 -19.18 -65.84 -27.94
CA PRO A 128 -19.65 -66.07 -26.57
C PRO A 128 -21.10 -66.55 -26.49
N ASP A 129 -21.94 -66.23 -27.48
CA ASP A 129 -23.35 -66.60 -27.50
C ASP A 129 -23.59 -67.98 -28.15
N HIS A 130 -22.58 -68.53 -28.84
CA HIS A 130 -22.66 -69.80 -29.58
C HIS A 130 -21.47 -70.74 -29.30
N CYS A 131 -20.96 -70.73 -28.07
CA CYS A 131 -19.70 -71.36 -27.70
C CYS A 131 -19.74 -72.91 -27.65
N GLY A 132 -19.23 -73.51 -28.72
CA GLY A 132 -19.08 -74.94 -28.96
C GLY A 132 -20.29 -75.62 -29.59
N LYS A 133 -21.39 -74.88 -29.78
CA LYS A 133 -22.57 -75.24 -30.58
C LYS A 133 -23.53 -74.05 -30.62
N CYS A 134 -24.42 -74.01 -31.61
CA CYS A 134 -25.47 -73.01 -31.67
C CYS A 134 -26.31 -72.89 -30.38
N GLY A 135 -26.56 -71.66 -29.94
CA GLY A 135 -27.38 -71.31 -28.78
C GLY A 135 -26.76 -71.68 -27.43
N LYS A 136 -25.47 -72.04 -27.39
CA LYS A 136 -24.75 -72.28 -26.13
C LYS A 136 -23.99 -71.01 -25.73
N GLN A 137 -24.70 -70.11 -25.08
CA GLN A 137 -24.15 -68.89 -24.52
C GLN A 137 -23.29 -69.19 -23.28
N CYS A 138 -22.15 -68.51 -23.15
CA CYS A 138 -21.34 -68.48 -21.94
C CYS A 138 -22.00 -67.61 -20.87
N ASP A 139 -21.61 -67.78 -19.61
CA ASP A 139 -22.11 -66.87 -18.57
C ASP A 139 -21.77 -65.41 -18.96
N PRO A 140 -22.67 -64.43 -18.69
CA PRO A 140 -22.47 -63.05 -19.10
C PRO A 140 -21.09 -62.51 -18.71
N GLY A 141 -20.41 -61.86 -19.66
CA GLY A 141 -19.06 -61.33 -19.47
C GLY A 141 -17.93 -62.36 -19.56
N ARG A 142 -18.20 -63.63 -19.92
CA ARG A 142 -17.18 -64.67 -20.14
C ARG A 142 -16.85 -64.84 -21.63
N ALA A 143 -15.57 -65.03 -21.93
CA ALA A 143 -15.10 -65.28 -23.29
C ALA A 143 -15.38 -66.73 -23.75
N CYS A 144 -15.62 -66.91 -25.05
CA CYS A 144 -15.51 -68.23 -25.68
C CYS A 144 -14.11 -68.39 -26.29
N ALA A 145 -13.39 -69.45 -25.90
CA ALA A 145 -12.13 -69.78 -26.56
C ALA A 145 -11.99 -71.30 -26.74
N GLY A 146 -11.72 -71.72 -27.99
CA GLY A 146 -11.56 -73.13 -28.33
C GLY A 146 -12.83 -73.96 -28.13
N SER A 147 -14.01 -73.37 -28.36
CA SER A 147 -15.33 -73.99 -28.18
C SER A 147 -15.69 -74.32 -26.72
N LEU A 148 -15.01 -73.68 -25.77
CA LEU A 148 -15.28 -73.77 -24.35
C LEU A 148 -15.44 -72.36 -23.75
N CYS A 149 -16.48 -72.19 -22.95
CA CYS A 149 -16.65 -70.99 -22.15
C CYS A 149 -15.54 -70.92 -21.12
N GLN A 150 -14.79 -69.83 -21.16
CA GLN A 150 -13.67 -69.60 -20.27
C GLN A 150 -14.17 -69.30 -18.86
N ARG A 151 -13.36 -69.69 -17.87
CA ARG A 151 -13.60 -69.34 -16.46
C ARG A 151 -13.06 -67.97 -16.09
N THR A 152 -12.43 -67.27 -17.03
CA THR A 152 -11.87 -65.93 -16.84
C THR A 152 -12.82 -64.92 -17.47
N CYS A 153 -12.96 -63.76 -16.84
CA CYS A 153 -13.74 -62.67 -17.39
C CYS A 153 -13.12 -62.09 -18.66
N LEU A 154 -13.95 -61.50 -19.52
CA LEU A 154 -13.49 -60.65 -20.61
C LEU A 154 -12.63 -59.51 -20.05
N GLU A 155 -11.71 -59.03 -20.87
CA GLU A 155 -10.88 -57.88 -20.54
C GLU A 155 -11.75 -56.66 -20.17
N GLY A 156 -11.40 -55.96 -19.09
CA GLY A 156 -12.21 -54.88 -18.51
C GLY A 156 -13.22 -55.31 -17.43
N LEU A 157 -13.47 -56.61 -17.23
CA LEU A 157 -14.38 -57.11 -16.21
C LEU A 157 -13.64 -57.88 -15.09
N THR A 158 -14.13 -57.74 -13.85
CA THR A 158 -13.57 -58.39 -12.65
C THR A 158 -14.44 -59.56 -12.21
N ASP A 159 -13.82 -60.66 -11.79
CA ASP A 159 -14.54 -61.84 -11.28
C ASP A 159 -14.97 -61.64 -9.83
N CYS A 160 -16.23 -61.26 -9.64
CA CYS A 160 -16.87 -61.09 -8.34
C CYS A 160 -17.67 -62.35 -7.98
N ALA A 161 -16.98 -63.29 -7.33
CA ALA A 161 -17.54 -64.55 -6.84
C ALA A 161 -18.22 -65.43 -7.91
N GLY A 162 -17.72 -65.41 -9.15
CA GLY A 162 -18.22 -66.21 -10.27
C GLY A 162 -18.95 -65.41 -11.33
N SER A 163 -19.32 -64.16 -11.05
CA SER A 163 -19.92 -63.22 -12.00
C SER A 163 -18.88 -62.22 -12.51
N CYS A 164 -18.88 -61.94 -13.81
CA CYS A 164 -18.01 -60.91 -14.37
C CYS A 164 -18.71 -59.57 -14.32
N VAL A 165 -18.11 -58.63 -13.59
CA VAL A 165 -18.70 -57.33 -13.30
C VAL A 165 -17.74 -56.21 -13.71
N ASP A 166 -18.28 -55.14 -14.28
CA ASP A 166 -17.54 -53.91 -14.50
C ASP A 166 -17.50 -53.11 -13.20
N ILE A 167 -16.38 -53.16 -12.49
CA ILE A 167 -16.23 -52.47 -11.20
C ILE A 167 -16.11 -50.95 -11.35
N ASN A 168 -16.00 -50.42 -12.56
CA ASN A 168 -15.96 -48.98 -12.81
C ASN A 168 -17.34 -48.38 -13.06
N ALA A 169 -18.35 -49.22 -13.30
CA ALA A 169 -19.69 -48.78 -13.69
C ALA A 169 -20.84 -49.48 -12.95
N ASP A 170 -20.61 -50.63 -12.30
CA ASP A 170 -21.66 -51.34 -11.55
C ASP A 170 -21.82 -50.74 -10.14
N PRO A 171 -22.98 -50.11 -9.82
CA PRO A 171 -23.25 -49.54 -8.49
C PRO A 171 -23.28 -50.57 -7.37
N LEU A 172 -23.36 -51.86 -7.65
CA LEU A 172 -23.31 -52.95 -6.66
C LEU A 172 -21.89 -53.46 -6.40
N HIS A 173 -20.91 -53.06 -7.22
CA HIS A 173 -19.52 -53.55 -7.17
C HIS A 173 -18.51 -52.43 -7.50
N CYS A 174 -18.76 -51.22 -7.01
CA CYS A 174 -18.03 -50.02 -7.41
C CYS A 174 -16.64 -49.92 -6.78
N GLY A 175 -15.61 -49.92 -7.61
CA GLY A 175 -14.20 -49.94 -7.20
C GLY A 175 -13.73 -51.28 -6.64
N GLY A 176 -14.60 -52.29 -6.59
CA GLY A 176 -14.27 -53.62 -6.09
C GLY A 176 -15.50 -54.51 -5.86
N CYS A 177 -15.28 -55.81 -5.81
CA CYS A 177 -16.34 -56.78 -5.56
C CYS A 177 -17.00 -56.57 -4.18
N ASP A 178 -18.32 -56.71 -4.13
CA ASP A 178 -19.19 -56.52 -2.96
C ASP A 178 -19.14 -55.09 -2.35
N ARG A 179 -18.67 -54.10 -3.12
CA ARG A 179 -18.64 -52.68 -2.72
C ARG A 179 -19.81 -51.92 -3.35
N ALA A 180 -21.01 -52.14 -2.81
CA ALA A 180 -22.20 -51.43 -3.28
C ALA A 180 -22.20 -49.97 -2.82
N CYS A 181 -22.57 -49.07 -3.73
CA CYS A 181 -22.88 -47.68 -3.42
C CYS A 181 -24.23 -47.57 -2.72
N ASP A 182 -24.45 -46.47 -1.99
CA ASP A 182 -25.75 -46.20 -1.39
C ASP A 182 -26.87 -46.16 -2.46
N PRO A 183 -28.10 -46.56 -2.12
CA PRO A 183 -29.20 -46.60 -3.08
C PRO A 183 -29.37 -45.27 -3.84
N GLY A 184 -29.22 -45.32 -5.17
CA GLY A 184 -29.37 -44.15 -6.04
C GLY A 184 -28.07 -43.47 -6.46
N ARG A 185 -26.90 -43.88 -5.92
CA ARG A 185 -25.60 -43.39 -6.37
C ARG A 185 -25.11 -44.15 -7.61
N PRO A 186 -24.67 -43.45 -8.68
CA PRO A 186 -23.98 -44.10 -9.79
C PRO A 186 -22.57 -44.55 -9.36
N CYS A 187 -22.02 -45.53 -10.07
CA CYS A 187 -20.59 -45.83 -9.99
C CYS A 187 -19.90 -45.13 -11.16
N GLU A 188 -18.99 -44.21 -10.86
CA GLU A 188 -18.22 -43.47 -11.87
C GLU A 188 -16.74 -43.70 -11.59
N GLU A 189 -16.06 -44.30 -12.56
CA GLU A 189 -14.61 -44.59 -12.52
C GLU A 189 -14.18 -45.40 -11.27
N GLY A 190 -15.05 -46.28 -10.79
CA GLY A 190 -14.77 -47.12 -9.63
C GLY A 190 -14.93 -46.41 -8.28
N SER A 191 -15.55 -45.23 -8.27
CA SER A 191 -15.97 -44.52 -7.06
C SER A 191 -17.47 -44.30 -7.04
N CYS A 192 -18.08 -44.41 -5.86
CA CYS A 192 -19.50 -44.13 -5.70
C CYS A 192 -19.74 -42.63 -5.83
N GLY A 193 -20.40 -42.22 -6.92
CA GLY A 193 -20.73 -40.83 -7.19
C GLY A 193 -21.72 -40.25 -6.18
N CYS A 194 -22.00 -38.96 -6.30
CA CYS A 194 -22.92 -38.29 -5.40
C CYS A 194 -24.38 -38.54 -5.72
N SER A 195 -25.18 -38.80 -4.69
CA SER A 195 -26.62 -38.77 -4.84
C SER A 195 -27.04 -37.30 -4.89
N VAL A 196 -27.67 -36.86 -5.97
CA VAL A 196 -28.32 -35.55 -5.99
C VAL A 196 -29.55 -35.56 -5.08
N GLU A 197 -30.05 -36.75 -4.73
CA GLU A 197 -31.20 -36.92 -3.85
C GLU A 197 -30.80 -37.34 -2.41
N PRO A 198 -31.52 -36.84 -1.38
CA PRO A 198 -32.60 -35.86 -1.47
C PRO A 198 -32.05 -34.41 -1.56
N SER A 199 -32.41 -33.65 -2.58
CA SER A 199 -32.22 -32.19 -2.63
C SER A 199 -33.40 -31.51 -3.31
N GLU A 200 -33.63 -30.24 -2.98
CA GLU A 200 -34.63 -29.42 -3.67
C GLU A 200 -33.96 -28.62 -4.79
N ASP A 201 -34.36 -28.87 -6.05
CA ASP A 201 -33.87 -28.12 -7.20
C ASP A 201 -34.45 -26.70 -7.23
N ILE A 202 -33.58 -25.71 -6.99
CA ILE A 202 -33.91 -24.28 -6.99
C ILE A 202 -33.60 -23.61 -8.35
N GLY A 203 -33.20 -24.39 -9.36
CA GLY A 203 -32.98 -23.95 -10.71
C GLY A 203 -31.72 -23.11 -10.91
N ALA A 204 -31.77 -22.22 -11.91
CA ALA A 204 -30.65 -21.41 -12.39
C ALA A 204 -30.97 -19.91 -12.38
N VAL A 205 -31.68 -19.43 -11.36
CA VAL A 205 -32.05 -18.01 -11.24
C VAL A 205 -31.21 -17.36 -10.15
N ALA A 206 -30.59 -16.22 -10.47
CA ALA A 206 -29.96 -15.33 -9.51
C ALA A 206 -30.28 -13.86 -9.89
N PRO A 207 -30.59 -12.98 -8.92
CA PRO A 207 -30.76 -13.25 -7.50
C PRO A 207 -32.06 -14.01 -7.20
N GLN A 208 -32.09 -14.79 -6.12
CA GLN A 208 -33.29 -15.48 -5.63
C GLN A 208 -33.28 -15.68 -4.11
N GLN A 209 -34.45 -15.90 -3.53
CA GLN A 209 -34.62 -16.26 -2.12
C GLN A 209 -35.48 -17.52 -2.01
N VAL A 210 -35.04 -18.44 -1.16
CA VAL A 210 -35.69 -19.74 -0.94
C VAL A 210 -35.89 -19.94 0.54
N THR A 211 -37.10 -20.26 0.96
CA THR A 211 -37.39 -20.55 2.37
C THR A 211 -37.25 -22.04 2.64
N GLY A 212 -36.62 -22.41 3.74
CA GLY A 212 -36.44 -23.79 4.18
C GLY A 212 -36.62 -23.98 5.68
N THR A 213 -36.48 -25.22 6.14
CA THR A 213 -36.46 -25.57 7.56
C THR A 213 -35.58 -26.79 7.80
N THR A 214 -34.71 -26.71 8.81
CA THR A 214 -33.93 -27.87 9.28
C THR A 214 -34.70 -28.71 10.31
N ARG A 215 -35.88 -28.26 10.77
CA ARG A 215 -36.67 -29.01 11.76
C ARG A 215 -37.17 -30.34 11.22
N ASP A 216 -36.95 -31.41 11.99
CA ASP A 216 -37.33 -32.78 11.63
C ASP A 216 -36.71 -33.29 10.31
N ALA A 217 -35.70 -32.58 9.76
CA ALA A 217 -35.00 -33.00 8.56
C ALA A 217 -34.06 -34.19 8.87
N ALA A 218 -33.74 -34.97 7.84
CA ALA A 218 -32.69 -35.97 7.96
C ALA A 218 -31.34 -35.28 7.91
N ASP A 219 -30.37 -35.75 8.67
CA ASP A 219 -28.96 -35.46 8.39
C ASP A 219 -28.53 -36.30 7.19
N THR A 220 -28.23 -35.62 6.08
CA THR A 220 -27.89 -36.23 4.80
C THR A 220 -26.51 -35.85 4.28
N ARG A 221 -25.89 -34.78 4.81
CA ARG A 221 -24.64 -34.17 4.34
C ARG A 221 -23.82 -33.65 5.52
N ALA A 222 -22.64 -34.25 5.70
CA ALA A 222 -21.66 -33.75 6.66
C ALA A 222 -20.87 -32.60 6.04
N LEU A 223 -20.78 -31.49 6.77
CA LEU A 223 -19.97 -30.32 6.44
C LEU A 223 -18.77 -30.23 7.37
N SER A 224 -17.63 -29.73 6.87
CA SER A 224 -16.41 -29.59 7.68
C SER A 224 -16.55 -28.54 8.79
N CYS A 225 -17.36 -27.50 8.56
CA CYS A 225 -17.56 -26.38 9.47
C CYS A 225 -18.63 -26.62 10.55
N SER A 226 -19.56 -27.57 10.40
CA SER A 226 -20.71 -27.69 11.32
C SER A 226 -20.52 -28.68 12.48
N GLY A 227 -19.54 -29.59 12.41
CA GLY A 227 -19.44 -30.73 13.34
C GLY A 227 -20.63 -31.72 13.24
N SER A 228 -20.50 -32.94 13.77
CA SER A 228 -21.39 -34.07 13.45
C SER A 228 -22.82 -34.02 14.00
N ASP A 229 -23.75 -34.55 13.20
CA ASP A 229 -25.14 -34.98 13.48
C ASP A 229 -26.20 -33.88 13.70
N ALA A 230 -26.28 -32.89 12.80
CA ALA A 230 -27.37 -31.89 12.77
C ALA A 230 -28.28 -32.11 11.54
N PRO A 231 -29.62 -32.02 11.69
CA PRO A 231 -30.54 -32.03 10.55
C PRO A 231 -30.18 -30.99 9.50
N ASP A 232 -30.14 -31.39 8.23
CA ASP A 232 -29.81 -30.49 7.12
C ASP A 232 -30.93 -30.41 6.08
N GLN A 233 -30.93 -29.32 5.33
CA GLN A 233 -31.69 -29.20 4.09
C GLN A 233 -30.73 -28.84 2.96
N THR A 234 -30.76 -29.64 1.90
CA THR A 234 -29.88 -29.48 0.74
C THR A 234 -30.67 -28.98 -0.48
N PHE A 235 -30.13 -27.98 -1.19
CA PHE A 235 -30.67 -27.44 -2.42
C PHE A 235 -29.73 -27.71 -3.60
N LEU A 236 -30.27 -28.02 -4.77
CA LEU A 236 -29.49 -28.13 -6.01
C LEU A 236 -29.60 -26.80 -6.78
N PHE A 237 -28.46 -26.19 -7.05
CA PHE A 237 -28.34 -24.96 -7.84
C PHE A 237 -27.52 -25.22 -9.11
N THR A 238 -27.91 -24.60 -10.22
CA THR A 238 -27.14 -24.61 -11.47
C THR A 238 -26.76 -23.18 -11.84
N ALA A 239 -25.47 -22.87 -11.96
CA ALA A 239 -25.00 -21.53 -12.31
C ALA A 239 -25.48 -21.12 -13.71
N PRO A 240 -26.29 -20.06 -13.87
CA PRO A 240 -26.72 -19.59 -15.19
C PRO A 240 -25.61 -18.97 -16.04
N SER A 241 -24.50 -18.54 -15.42
CA SER A 241 -23.33 -17.94 -16.09
C SER A 241 -22.10 -18.13 -15.22
N ALA A 242 -20.90 -17.97 -15.79
CA ALA A 242 -19.68 -18.01 -14.99
C ALA A 242 -19.58 -16.78 -14.07
N GLY A 243 -19.16 -16.99 -12.82
CA GLY A 243 -18.92 -15.91 -11.86
C GLY A 243 -19.00 -16.37 -10.40
N THR A 244 -18.74 -15.44 -9.48
CA THR A 244 -18.89 -15.66 -8.04
C THR A 244 -20.37 -15.60 -7.65
N TYR A 245 -20.81 -16.56 -6.84
CA TYR A 245 -22.15 -16.60 -6.27
C TYR A 245 -22.07 -16.52 -4.74
N ILE A 246 -22.94 -15.72 -4.14
CA ILE A 246 -23.03 -15.53 -2.69
C ILE A 246 -24.30 -16.22 -2.20
N PHE A 247 -24.15 -17.04 -1.16
CA PHE A 247 -25.26 -17.68 -0.47
C PHE A 247 -25.22 -17.27 1.00
N ASP A 248 -26.36 -16.85 1.55
CA ASP A 248 -26.45 -16.44 2.95
C ASP A 248 -27.74 -16.84 3.65
N THR A 249 -27.68 -16.96 4.98
CA THR A 249 -28.79 -17.26 5.87
C THR A 249 -29.01 -16.15 6.91
N LEU A 250 -28.66 -14.89 6.58
CA LEU A 250 -28.59 -13.77 7.54
C LEU A 250 -29.92 -13.45 8.26
N GLU A 251 -31.05 -13.90 7.71
CA GLU A 251 -32.39 -13.74 8.31
C GLU A 251 -32.78 -14.91 9.24
N ALA A 252 -31.95 -15.93 9.38
CA ALA A 252 -32.24 -17.11 10.20
C ALA A 252 -32.24 -16.75 11.70
N PRO A 253 -33.23 -17.21 12.49
CA PRO A 253 -33.33 -16.92 13.92
C PRO A 253 -32.48 -17.86 14.80
N PHE A 254 -31.63 -18.69 14.21
CA PHE A 254 -30.83 -19.72 14.89
C PHE A 254 -29.43 -19.79 14.30
N ASP A 255 -28.58 -20.53 14.99
CA ASP A 255 -27.18 -20.75 14.64
C ASP A 255 -27.06 -21.66 13.40
N THR A 256 -26.75 -21.10 12.24
CA THR A 256 -26.72 -21.82 10.96
C THR A 256 -25.29 -22.04 10.50
N ALA A 257 -24.99 -23.23 9.98
CA ALA A 257 -23.82 -23.47 9.15
C ALA A 257 -24.24 -23.73 7.69
N LEU A 258 -23.45 -23.23 6.75
CA LEU A 258 -23.73 -23.24 5.32
C LEU A 258 -22.55 -23.84 4.56
N GLY A 259 -22.82 -24.77 3.66
CA GLY A 259 -21.78 -25.41 2.83
C GLY A 259 -22.19 -25.54 1.37
N ALA A 260 -21.21 -25.49 0.48
CA ALA A 260 -21.37 -25.74 -0.94
C ALA A 260 -20.55 -26.97 -1.34
N LEU A 261 -21.21 -27.95 -1.95
CA LEU A 261 -20.60 -29.19 -2.43
C LEU A 261 -20.74 -29.29 -3.95
N SER A 262 -19.74 -29.81 -4.65
CA SER A 262 -19.87 -30.20 -6.06
C SER A 262 -21.01 -31.22 -6.22
N ALA A 263 -21.95 -30.99 -7.15
CA ALA A 263 -23.07 -31.92 -7.34
C ALA A 263 -22.65 -33.28 -7.92
N ASP A 264 -21.51 -33.33 -8.61
CA ASP A 264 -21.01 -34.55 -9.26
C ASP A 264 -20.16 -35.39 -8.27
N THR A 265 -19.33 -34.73 -7.46
CA THR A 265 -18.33 -35.40 -6.60
C THR A 265 -18.58 -35.29 -5.09
N CYS A 266 -19.45 -34.39 -4.64
CA CYS A 266 -19.58 -33.90 -3.25
C CYS A 266 -18.27 -33.43 -2.63
N ALA A 267 -17.29 -33.04 -3.43
CA ALA A 267 -16.17 -32.27 -2.92
C ALA A 267 -16.72 -30.97 -2.32
N GLU A 268 -16.37 -30.69 -1.07
CA GLU A 268 -16.72 -29.43 -0.42
C GLU A 268 -15.93 -28.31 -1.07
N LEU A 269 -16.64 -27.36 -1.65
CA LEU A 269 -16.10 -26.18 -2.33
C LEU A 269 -15.89 -25.04 -1.34
N ALA A 270 -16.86 -24.86 -0.44
CA ALA A 270 -16.83 -23.85 0.62
C ALA A 270 -17.68 -24.31 1.81
N CYS A 271 -17.31 -23.86 3.00
CA CYS A 271 -18.05 -24.09 4.23
C CYS A 271 -17.83 -22.90 5.15
N ASN A 272 -18.90 -22.41 5.77
CA ASN A 272 -18.83 -21.41 6.81
C ASN A 272 -19.90 -21.69 7.87
N ASP A 273 -19.56 -21.58 9.16
CA ASP A 273 -20.48 -21.72 10.30
C ASP A 273 -20.89 -20.39 10.92
N ASP A 274 -20.10 -19.33 10.77
CA ASP A 274 -20.44 -18.00 11.26
C ASP A 274 -19.95 -16.90 10.28
N ALA A 275 -20.79 -15.90 10.04
CA ALA A 275 -20.44 -14.65 9.37
C ALA A 275 -20.53 -13.49 10.37
N GLU A 276 -21.55 -12.63 10.28
CA GLU A 276 -21.84 -11.59 11.28
C GLU A 276 -22.84 -12.08 12.34
N GLY A 277 -22.35 -12.83 13.34
CA GLY A 277 -23.18 -13.37 14.42
C GLY A 277 -23.32 -14.88 14.30
N ILE A 278 -24.53 -15.40 14.46
CA ILE A 278 -24.80 -16.86 14.45
C ILE A 278 -25.29 -17.35 13.07
N GLN A 279 -25.20 -16.51 12.04
CA GLN A 279 -25.68 -16.83 10.69
C GLN A 279 -24.50 -16.99 9.75
N SER A 280 -24.68 -17.76 8.68
CA SER A 280 -23.61 -18.12 7.75
C SER A 280 -23.74 -17.44 6.39
N GLN A 281 -22.60 -17.21 5.75
CA GLN A 281 -22.47 -16.72 4.37
C GLN A 281 -21.29 -17.41 3.67
N LEU A 282 -21.43 -17.71 2.37
CA LEU A 282 -20.36 -18.28 1.55
C LEU A 282 -20.31 -17.68 0.15
N PHE A 283 -19.10 -17.67 -0.41
CA PHE A 283 -18.75 -17.21 -1.75
C PHE A 283 -18.21 -18.41 -2.54
N VAL A 284 -18.74 -18.65 -3.74
CA VAL A 284 -18.31 -19.77 -4.59
C VAL A 284 -18.21 -19.32 -6.03
N ASP A 285 -17.03 -19.49 -6.62
CA ASP A 285 -16.82 -19.29 -8.06
C ASP A 285 -17.32 -20.50 -8.83
N LEU A 286 -18.24 -20.28 -9.77
CA LEU A 286 -18.86 -21.34 -10.58
C LEU A 286 -18.70 -21.04 -12.06
N ALA A 287 -18.45 -22.07 -12.85
CA ALA A 287 -18.52 -21.99 -14.31
C ALA A 287 -19.99 -21.99 -14.80
N GLU A 288 -20.22 -21.47 -16.02
CA GLU A 288 -21.56 -21.53 -16.63
C GLU A 288 -22.04 -22.98 -16.74
N GLY A 289 -23.23 -23.24 -16.19
CA GLY A 289 -23.84 -24.57 -16.16
C GLY A 289 -23.31 -25.50 -15.07
N GLU A 290 -22.35 -25.06 -14.25
CA GLU A 290 -21.85 -25.84 -13.11
C GLU A 290 -22.94 -26.04 -12.06
N ARG A 291 -22.99 -27.24 -11.47
CA ARG A 291 -24.03 -27.66 -10.52
C ARG A 291 -23.44 -27.89 -9.15
N ILE A 292 -24.06 -27.29 -8.14
CA ILE A 292 -23.66 -27.45 -6.74
C ILE A 292 -24.85 -27.81 -5.85
N LEU A 293 -24.53 -28.48 -4.74
CA LEU A 293 -25.43 -28.72 -3.63
C LEU A 293 -25.14 -27.69 -2.54
N VAL A 294 -26.13 -26.87 -2.19
CA VAL A 294 -26.05 -25.91 -1.08
C VAL A 294 -26.71 -26.54 0.13
N VAL A 295 -25.93 -26.78 1.17
CA VAL A 295 -26.34 -27.46 2.39
C VAL A 295 -26.52 -26.42 3.49
N VAL A 296 -27.74 -26.31 4.01
CA VAL A 296 -28.05 -25.50 5.20
C VAL A 296 -28.25 -26.44 6.38
N THR A 297 -27.44 -26.28 7.41
CA THR A 297 -27.55 -27.05 8.66
C THR A 297 -27.46 -26.10 9.87
N GLY A 298 -27.62 -26.62 11.08
CA GLY A 298 -27.41 -25.84 12.30
C GLY A 298 -26.12 -26.22 13.00
N ALA A 299 -25.35 -25.22 13.44
CA ALA A 299 -24.15 -25.48 14.22
C ALA A 299 -24.55 -26.04 15.60
N SER A 300 -23.78 -26.99 16.11
CA SER A 300 -24.00 -27.61 17.44
C SER A 300 -25.42 -28.17 17.68
N GLY A 301 -26.14 -28.56 16.62
CA GLY A 301 -27.48 -29.14 16.70
C GLY A 301 -28.63 -28.13 16.82
N ALA A 302 -28.39 -26.85 16.49
CA ALA A 302 -29.46 -25.88 16.33
C ALA A 302 -30.38 -26.24 15.13
N GLU A 303 -31.66 -25.87 15.20
CA GLU A 303 -32.61 -26.13 14.11
C GLU A 303 -33.66 -25.03 14.03
N GLY A 304 -34.15 -24.75 12.83
CA GLY A 304 -35.14 -23.70 12.64
C GLY A 304 -35.54 -23.49 11.19
N ASP A 305 -36.46 -22.54 11.00
CA ASP A 305 -36.83 -22.06 9.67
C ASP A 305 -35.82 -21.01 9.24
N PHE A 306 -35.42 -21.00 7.96
CA PHE A 306 -34.43 -20.08 7.42
C PHE A 306 -34.86 -19.55 6.05
N THR A 307 -34.29 -18.41 5.66
CA THR A 307 -34.30 -17.90 4.29
C THR A 307 -32.89 -18.05 3.74
N LEU A 308 -32.70 -18.88 2.71
CA LEU A 308 -31.48 -18.93 1.92
C LEU A 308 -31.58 -17.87 0.82
N ARG A 309 -30.69 -16.89 0.85
CA ARG A 309 -30.58 -15.89 -0.23
C ARG A 309 -29.42 -16.28 -1.13
N LEU A 310 -29.63 -16.17 -2.42
CA LEU A 310 -28.62 -16.37 -3.45
C LEU A 310 -28.52 -15.10 -4.28
N THR A 311 -27.31 -14.56 -4.40
CA THR A 311 -26.99 -13.44 -5.30
C THR A 311 -25.79 -13.81 -6.19
N GLN A 312 -25.79 -13.31 -7.42
CA GLN A 312 -24.61 -13.32 -8.27
C GLN A 312 -24.22 -11.86 -8.44
N PRO A 313 -23.15 -11.37 -7.81
CA PRO A 313 -22.63 -10.05 -8.11
C PRO A 313 -22.43 -9.90 -9.63
N GLY A 314 -23.06 -8.88 -10.20
CA GLY A 314 -22.89 -8.55 -11.62
C GLY A 314 -21.54 -7.88 -11.86
N PRO A 315 -21.23 -7.45 -13.10
CA PRO A 315 -20.28 -6.35 -13.25
C PRO A 315 -20.82 -5.18 -12.42
N VAL A 316 -20.04 -4.70 -11.45
CA VAL A 316 -20.36 -3.60 -10.55
C VAL A 316 -21.02 -2.47 -11.34
N MET A 317 -22.34 -2.36 -11.24
CA MET A 317 -23.07 -1.26 -11.88
C MET A 317 -23.05 -0.11 -10.90
N CYS A 318 -22.09 0.79 -11.07
CA CYS A 318 -22.04 2.06 -10.35
C CYS A 318 -23.34 2.85 -10.62
N THR A 319 -24.28 2.79 -9.69
CA THR A 319 -25.56 3.51 -9.78
C THR A 319 -25.79 4.34 -8.52
N PRO A 320 -25.01 5.41 -8.33
CA PRO A 320 -25.09 6.21 -7.13
C PRO A 320 -26.43 6.92 -7.01
N THR A 321 -26.88 7.08 -5.76
CA THR A 321 -28.10 7.84 -5.46
C THR A 321 -27.81 9.33 -5.50
N ALA A 322 -28.45 10.07 -6.41
CA ALA A 322 -28.27 11.52 -6.48
C ALA A 322 -28.88 12.22 -5.25
N LEU A 323 -28.04 12.95 -4.52
CA LEU A 323 -28.47 13.88 -3.48
C LEU A 323 -29.01 15.17 -4.11
N GLU A 324 -29.93 15.81 -3.41
CA GLU A 324 -30.40 17.12 -3.85
C GLU A 324 -29.26 18.15 -3.63
N PRO A 325 -29.05 19.12 -4.53
CA PRO A 325 -28.00 20.14 -4.40
C PRO A 325 -28.41 21.23 -3.40
N VAL A 326 -28.76 20.83 -2.18
CA VAL A 326 -29.14 21.70 -1.06
C VAL A 326 -28.40 21.29 0.19
N VAL A 327 -27.83 22.28 0.88
CA VAL A 327 -27.13 22.10 2.14
C VAL A 327 -27.66 23.11 3.19
N PRO A 328 -27.67 22.76 4.50
CA PRO A 328 -27.35 21.43 5.03
C PRO A 328 -28.45 20.41 4.72
N GLN A 329 -28.08 19.15 4.55
CA GLN A 329 -29.00 18.02 4.43
C GLN A 329 -28.47 16.78 5.17
N THR A 330 -29.39 15.93 5.61
CA THR A 330 -29.09 14.65 6.25
C THR A 330 -29.86 13.56 5.51
N VAL A 331 -29.17 12.50 5.11
CA VAL A 331 -29.79 11.30 4.54
C VAL A 331 -29.53 10.09 5.42
N THR A 332 -30.42 9.11 5.37
CA THR A 332 -30.23 7.81 6.01
C THR A 332 -30.05 6.73 4.95
N GLY A 333 -29.10 5.84 5.18
CA GLY A 333 -28.75 4.75 4.25
C GLY A 333 -28.50 3.43 4.95
N THR A 334 -28.22 2.39 4.15
CA THR A 334 -27.76 1.07 4.59
C THR A 334 -26.89 0.47 3.49
N THR A 335 -25.88 -0.32 3.86
CA THR A 335 -25.07 -1.10 2.90
C THR A 335 -25.50 -2.56 2.80
N VAL A 336 -26.55 -2.97 3.54
CA VAL A 336 -27.04 -4.35 3.53
C VAL A 336 -27.59 -4.72 2.16
N GLY A 337 -26.98 -5.72 1.53
CA GLY A 337 -27.38 -6.22 0.21
C GLY A 337 -26.94 -5.33 -0.95
N LEU A 338 -26.03 -4.39 -0.71
CA LEU A 338 -25.30 -3.67 -1.76
C LEU A 338 -24.04 -4.44 -2.16
N GLU A 339 -23.45 -4.03 -3.28
CA GLU A 339 -22.16 -4.52 -3.77
C GLU A 339 -21.06 -3.56 -3.31
N ASP A 340 -19.82 -4.02 -3.30
CA ASP A 340 -18.63 -3.16 -3.20
C ASP A 340 -18.43 -2.49 -4.57
N GLN A 341 -18.84 -1.21 -4.67
CA GLN A 341 -18.80 -0.45 -5.92
C GLN A 341 -17.55 0.41 -6.07
N VAL A 342 -16.92 0.77 -4.96
CA VAL A 342 -15.81 1.69 -4.86
C VAL A 342 -14.72 1.02 -4.04
N SER A 343 -13.62 0.68 -4.72
CA SER A 343 -12.36 0.38 -4.03
C SER A 343 -11.84 1.68 -3.45
N SER A 344 -11.85 1.82 -2.13
CA SER A 344 -11.42 3.03 -1.42
C SER A 344 -9.92 3.00 -1.11
N ASP A 345 -9.28 4.16 -1.05
CA ASP A 345 -7.86 4.28 -0.69
C ASP A 345 -7.61 3.97 0.80
N CYS A 346 -8.63 4.12 1.65
CA CYS A 346 -8.61 3.69 3.05
C CYS A 346 -9.38 2.38 3.32
N ASP A 347 -10.09 1.81 2.34
CA ASP A 347 -10.73 0.50 2.44
C ASP A 347 -9.84 -0.61 1.88
N TYR A 348 -9.02 -1.19 2.75
CA TYR A 348 -8.25 -2.40 2.45
C TYR A 348 -9.10 -3.69 2.45
N THR A 349 -10.42 -3.58 2.62
CA THR A 349 -11.35 -4.70 2.70
C THR A 349 -12.37 -4.61 1.57
N SER A 350 -12.73 -5.73 0.93
CA SER A 350 -13.82 -5.69 -0.06
C SER A 350 -15.16 -5.61 0.69
N SER A 351 -15.64 -4.38 0.94
CA SER A 351 -16.80 -4.11 1.79
C SER A 351 -17.97 -3.49 1.00
N PRO A 352 -19.24 -3.88 1.24
CA PRO A 352 -20.37 -3.27 0.56
C PRO A 352 -20.49 -1.78 0.88
N ASP A 353 -20.62 -0.96 -0.15
CA ASP A 353 -20.73 0.50 -0.03
C ASP A 353 -22.10 1.03 -0.47
N ALA A 354 -22.48 2.16 0.12
CA ALA A 354 -23.61 2.95 -0.31
C ALA A 354 -23.09 4.20 -1.02
N THR A 355 -23.31 4.28 -2.34
CA THR A 355 -22.81 5.37 -3.17
C THR A 355 -23.86 6.46 -3.41
N TYR A 356 -23.42 7.71 -3.33
CA TYR A 356 -24.20 8.91 -3.55
C TYR A 356 -23.49 9.85 -4.52
N THR A 357 -24.24 10.63 -5.30
CA THR A 357 -23.65 11.77 -6.03
C THR A 357 -24.11 13.07 -5.41
N PHE A 358 -23.20 14.02 -5.24
CA PHE A 358 -23.51 15.35 -4.76
C PHE A 358 -22.98 16.39 -5.75
N THR A 359 -23.86 17.31 -6.16
CA THR A 359 -23.47 18.46 -7.00
C THR A 359 -23.46 19.72 -6.16
N ALA A 360 -22.31 20.39 -6.09
CA ALA A 360 -22.12 21.60 -5.31
C ALA A 360 -22.98 22.77 -5.84
N PRO A 361 -23.90 23.35 -5.04
CA PRO A 361 -24.73 24.47 -5.49
C PRO A 361 -23.96 25.78 -5.71
N GLU A 362 -22.80 25.93 -5.08
CA GLU A 362 -21.88 27.08 -5.22
C GLU A 362 -20.46 26.66 -4.84
N ALA A 363 -19.45 27.45 -5.20
CA ALA A 363 -18.08 27.11 -4.86
C ALA A 363 -17.79 27.26 -3.35
N GLY A 364 -16.98 26.36 -2.80
CA GLY A 364 -16.44 26.38 -1.44
C GLY A 364 -16.25 24.99 -0.87
N ASP A 365 -15.90 24.92 0.42
CA ASP A 365 -15.60 23.65 1.07
C ASP A 365 -16.87 22.95 1.57
N TYR A 366 -17.00 21.67 1.26
CA TYR A 366 -18.12 20.83 1.65
C TYR A 366 -17.65 19.72 2.57
N VAL A 367 -18.41 19.52 3.64
CA VAL A 367 -18.17 18.47 4.64
C VAL A 367 -19.21 17.38 4.45
N PHE A 368 -18.72 16.15 4.39
CA PHE A 368 -19.49 14.92 4.41
C PHE A 368 -19.20 14.23 5.74
N SER A 369 -20.22 13.91 6.53
CA SER A 369 -20.07 13.24 7.83
C SER A 369 -21.01 12.04 7.90
N ALA A 370 -20.45 10.84 8.00
CA ALA A 370 -21.16 9.58 8.08
C ALA A 370 -21.13 9.03 9.51
N ARG A 371 -22.30 8.77 10.10
CA ARG A 371 -22.43 8.25 11.47
C ARG A 371 -23.13 6.90 11.50
N ALA A 372 -22.50 5.90 12.12
CA ALA A 372 -23.08 4.59 12.39
C ALA A 372 -22.33 3.91 13.55
N PRO A 373 -22.97 3.06 14.37
CA PRO A 373 -22.28 2.40 15.47
C PRO A 373 -21.09 1.54 15.00
N GLY A 374 -19.91 1.77 15.59
CA GLY A 374 -18.64 1.12 15.23
C GLY A 374 -17.91 1.82 14.08
N GLU A 375 -16.93 1.16 13.47
CA GLU A 375 -16.12 1.77 12.40
C GLU A 375 -16.94 2.08 11.14
N VAL A 376 -16.74 3.26 10.58
CA VAL A 376 -17.34 3.75 9.33
C VAL A 376 -16.22 4.27 8.46
N ILE A 377 -16.26 3.91 7.17
CA ILE A 377 -15.37 4.45 6.15
C ILE A 377 -16.21 5.44 5.32
N LEU A 378 -15.64 6.61 5.07
CA LEU A 378 -16.20 7.63 4.19
C LEU A 378 -15.18 7.99 3.13
N GLU A 379 -15.58 7.89 1.86
CA GLU A 379 -14.74 8.16 0.70
C GLU A 379 -15.43 9.19 -0.20
N VAL A 380 -14.68 10.17 -0.68
CA VAL A 380 -15.18 11.16 -1.65
C VAL A 380 -14.31 11.14 -2.90
N LEU A 381 -14.91 10.89 -4.07
CA LEU A 381 -14.20 10.75 -5.34
C LEU A 381 -14.60 11.82 -6.36
N GLU A 382 -13.66 12.14 -7.25
CA GLU A 382 -13.89 13.06 -8.37
C GLU A 382 -14.93 12.56 -9.38
N GLU A 383 -15.45 13.50 -10.17
CA GLU A 383 -16.32 13.28 -11.34
C GLU A 383 -17.67 12.57 -11.10
N GLY A 384 -18.02 12.23 -9.85
CA GLY A 384 -19.29 11.58 -9.54
C GLY A 384 -19.38 10.14 -10.02
N THR A 385 -18.24 9.47 -10.20
CA THR A 385 -18.18 8.07 -10.68
C THR A 385 -17.45 7.17 -9.69
N CYS A 386 -17.74 5.88 -9.70
CA CYS A 386 -17.11 4.91 -8.81
C CYS A 386 -15.67 4.54 -9.24
N ALA A 387 -15.17 5.16 -10.31
CA ALA A 387 -13.80 5.03 -10.79
C ALA A 387 -13.09 6.40 -10.82
N GLY A 388 -13.64 7.41 -10.13
CA GLY A 388 -12.96 8.68 -9.92
C GLY A 388 -11.74 8.48 -9.03
N GLU A 389 -10.79 9.41 -9.10
CA GLU A 389 -9.69 9.44 -8.13
C GLU A 389 -10.23 9.88 -6.77
N SER A 390 -9.63 9.37 -5.69
CA SER A 390 -9.95 9.80 -4.33
C SER A 390 -9.57 11.28 -4.18
N LEU A 391 -10.54 12.09 -3.73
CA LEU A 391 -10.26 13.45 -3.29
C LEU A 391 -9.75 13.45 -1.85
N ASP A 392 -10.43 12.68 -1.00
CA ASP A 392 -10.11 12.51 0.41
C ASP A 392 -10.94 11.35 0.98
N CYS A 393 -10.44 10.73 2.04
CA CYS A 393 -11.10 9.62 2.71
C CYS A 393 -10.75 9.55 4.19
N ASP A 394 -11.69 9.04 4.99
CA ASP A 394 -11.55 8.94 6.44
C ASP A 394 -12.12 7.61 6.96
N ILE A 395 -11.51 7.12 8.05
CA ILE A 395 -11.95 5.94 8.78
C ILE A 395 -11.94 6.22 10.28
N ALA A 396 -13.12 6.19 10.89
CA ALA A 396 -13.26 6.47 12.30
C ALA A 396 -14.41 5.68 12.95
N SER A 397 -14.36 5.56 14.28
CA SER A 397 -15.39 4.89 15.06
C SER A 397 -16.56 5.84 15.32
N ASP A 398 -17.77 5.34 15.11
CA ASP A 398 -19.06 6.00 15.30
C ASP A 398 -19.38 7.16 14.35
N GLU A 399 -18.37 7.93 13.94
CA GLU A 399 -18.48 9.04 12.98
C GLU A 399 -17.19 9.18 12.17
N SER A 400 -17.31 9.28 10.85
CA SER A 400 -16.22 9.58 9.93
C SER A 400 -16.57 10.82 9.09
N THR A 401 -15.60 11.71 8.88
CA THR A 401 -15.81 13.03 8.26
C THR A 401 -14.73 13.35 7.23
N VAL A 402 -15.17 13.78 6.05
CA VAL A 402 -14.31 14.18 4.92
C VAL A 402 -14.66 15.60 4.48
N MET A 403 -13.64 16.42 4.15
CA MET A 403 -13.84 17.76 3.60
C MET A 403 -13.17 17.90 2.23
N VAL A 404 -13.91 18.43 1.26
CA VAL A 404 -13.39 18.71 -0.08
C VAL A 404 -13.77 20.11 -0.56
N GLU A 405 -12.83 20.80 -1.21
CA GLU A 405 -13.08 22.08 -1.89
C GLU A 405 -13.73 21.79 -3.25
N LEU A 406 -14.95 22.31 -3.48
CA LEU A 406 -15.69 22.09 -4.73
C LEU A 406 -15.99 23.42 -5.43
N GLU A 407 -15.92 23.43 -6.76
CA GLU A 407 -16.39 24.52 -7.60
C GLU A 407 -17.91 24.46 -7.79
N ALA A 408 -18.51 25.59 -8.20
CA ALA A 408 -19.95 25.62 -8.45
C ALA A 408 -20.34 24.67 -9.61
N GLU A 409 -21.37 23.86 -9.39
CA GLU A 409 -21.85 22.80 -10.31
C GLU A 409 -20.90 21.60 -10.47
N GLU A 410 -19.80 21.53 -9.70
CA GLU A 410 -18.96 20.34 -9.62
C GLU A 410 -19.70 19.18 -8.94
N THR A 411 -19.45 17.95 -9.39
CA THR A 411 -20.13 16.75 -8.88
C THR A 411 -19.12 15.72 -8.42
N VAL A 412 -19.30 15.24 -7.19
CA VAL A 412 -18.47 14.20 -6.55
C VAL A 412 -19.30 12.96 -6.27
N LEU A 413 -18.62 11.83 -6.10
CA LEU A 413 -19.21 10.60 -5.56
C LEU A 413 -18.85 10.50 -4.08
N VAL A 414 -19.81 10.11 -3.25
CA VAL A 414 -19.60 9.87 -1.81
C VAL A 414 -19.95 8.41 -1.56
N ALA A 415 -19.01 7.63 -1.06
CA ALA A 415 -19.22 6.23 -0.69
C ALA A 415 -19.13 6.08 0.83
N VAL A 416 -20.10 5.39 1.42
CA VAL A 416 -20.12 5.06 2.85
C VAL A 416 -20.05 3.54 2.98
N SER A 417 -19.03 3.04 3.67
CA SER A 417 -18.80 1.61 3.89
C SER A 417 -18.31 1.33 5.32
N SER A 418 -17.89 0.10 5.60
CA SER A 418 -17.37 -0.30 6.91
C SER A 418 -16.47 -1.53 6.79
N PRO A 419 -15.34 -1.61 7.52
CA PRO A 419 -14.39 -2.69 7.35
C PRO A 419 -15.03 -4.06 7.62
N GLY A 420 -15.08 -4.92 6.59
CA GLY A 420 -15.54 -6.30 6.69
C GLY A 420 -16.97 -6.53 7.20
N ARG A 421 -17.85 -5.50 7.19
CA ARG A 421 -19.26 -5.66 7.62
C ARG A 421 -20.24 -4.76 6.87
N SER A 422 -21.52 -5.14 6.89
CA SER A 422 -22.61 -4.29 6.36
C SER A 422 -23.21 -3.36 7.41
N LEU A 423 -23.35 -2.08 7.07
CA LEU A 423 -24.06 -1.08 7.88
C LEU A 423 -25.58 -1.24 7.73
N ARG A 424 -26.25 -1.76 8.76
CA ARG A 424 -27.73 -1.87 8.80
C ARG A 424 -28.44 -0.51 8.71
N SER A 425 -27.77 0.54 9.17
CA SER A 425 -28.24 1.93 9.13
C SER A 425 -27.06 2.85 9.36
N PHE A 426 -27.00 3.95 8.61
CA PHE A 426 -26.13 5.08 8.88
C PHE A 426 -26.86 6.40 8.56
N THR A 427 -26.34 7.52 9.06
CA THR A 427 -26.70 8.87 8.60
C THR A 427 -25.52 9.48 7.84
N LEU A 428 -25.79 10.16 6.73
CA LEU A 428 -24.82 10.98 6.01
C LEU A 428 -25.30 12.43 6.04
N ASP A 429 -24.56 13.28 6.74
CA ASP A 429 -24.75 14.72 6.81
C ASP A 429 -23.88 15.39 5.75
N VAL A 430 -24.48 16.29 4.97
CA VAL A 430 -23.77 17.09 3.96
C VAL A 430 -24.05 18.56 4.23
N PHE A 431 -22.99 19.32 4.48
CA PHE A 431 -23.09 20.76 4.71
C PHE A 431 -21.89 21.50 4.14
N LYS A 432 -22.06 22.80 3.88
CA LYS A 432 -20.94 23.66 3.48
C LYS A 432 -20.17 24.06 4.73
N ALA A 433 -18.85 23.87 4.74
CA ALA A 433 -18.01 24.25 5.86
C ALA A 433 -18.19 25.74 6.17
N PRO A 434 -18.20 26.14 7.45
CA PRO A 434 -18.14 27.55 7.80
C PRO A 434 -16.89 28.19 7.18
N PRO A 435 -16.95 29.48 6.78
CA PRO A 435 -15.74 30.18 6.37
C PRO A 435 -14.71 30.11 7.49
N CYS A 436 -13.47 29.83 7.12
CA CYS A 436 -12.37 29.70 8.06
C CYS A 436 -11.22 30.64 7.65
N PRO A 437 -10.76 31.57 8.51
CA PRO A 437 -11.30 31.90 9.83
C PRO A 437 -12.72 32.48 9.76
N GLY A 438 -13.58 32.09 10.71
CA GLY A 438 -14.97 32.53 10.76
C GLY A 438 -15.14 33.99 11.14
N GLN A 439 -14.20 34.55 11.91
CA GLN A 439 -14.17 35.95 12.27
C GLN A 439 -12.76 36.53 12.32
N ASP A 440 -12.55 37.64 11.62
CA ASP A 440 -11.33 38.45 11.73
C ASP A 440 -11.40 39.42 12.92
N LEU A 441 -10.51 39.22 13.89
CA LEU A 441 -10.36 40.06 15.09
C LEU A 441 -9.47 41.29 14.83
N GLY A 442 -8.77 41.33 13.70
CA GLY A 442 -7.79 42.37 13.37
C GLY A 442 -6.61 42.40 14.34
N SER A 443 -6.10 43.60 14.62
CA SER A 443 -4.83 43.81 15.33
C SER A 443 -4.94 44.63 16.63
N THR A 444 -6.11 44.67 17.25
CA THR A 444 -6.32 45.47 18.47
C THR A 444 -5.93 44.66 19.71
N VAL A 445 -5.04 45.19 20.55
CA VAL A 445 -4.70 44.58 21.84
C VAL A 445 -4.65 45.63 22.97
N PRO A 446 -5.11 45.30 24.20
CA PRO A 446 -5.82 44.07 24.55
C PRO A 446 -7.24 44.05 23.96
N GLN A 447 -7.77 42.86 23.70
CA GLN A 447 -9.15 42.67 23.26
C GLN A 447 -9.78 41.44 23.92
N THR A 448 -11.10 41.46 24.02
CA THR A 448 -11.89 40.34 24.56
C THR A 448 -13.00 40.00 23.58
N VAL A 449 -13.10 38.72 23.25
CA VAL A 449 -14.10 38.14 22.36
C VAL A 449 -14.97 37.20 23.19
N THR A 450 -16.26 37.16 22.89
CA THR A 450 -17.20 36.23 23.50
C THR A 450 -18.03 35.58 22.41
N GLY A 451 -18.22 34.28 22.50
CA GLY A 451 -19.03 33.52 21.53
C GLY A 451 -19.65 32.28 22.16
N SER A 452 -20.11 31.36 21.32
CA SER A 452 -20.74 30.11 21.72
C SER A 452 -20.42 29.05 20.67
N ASN A 453 -20.17 27.82 21.09
CA ASN A 453 -20.02 26.68 20.19
C ASN A 453 -21.33 25.90 19.95
N GLU A 454 -22.43 26.30 20.62
CA GLU A 454 -23.74 25.67 20.43
C GLU A 454 -24.19 25.73 18.94
N GLY A 455 -24.30 24.56 18.32
CA GLY A 455 -24.78 24.40 16.94
C GLY A 455 -23.76 24.79 15.86
N LEU A 456 -22.49 24.97 16.22
CA LEU A 456 -21.40 25.04 15.25
C LEU A 456 -21.00 23.62 14.85
N PRO A 457 -20.65 23.39 13.58
CA PRO A 457 -20.11 22.11 13.16
C PRO A 457 -18.68 21.92 13.71
N ASP A 458 -18.32 20.65 13.84
CA ASP A 458 -17.00 20.13 14.20
C ASP A 458 -16.34 19.72 12.88
N VAL A 459 -15.25 20.38 12.51
CA VAL A 459 -14.73 20.44 11.14
C VAL A 459 -13.20 20.37 11.09
N LEU A 460 -12.51 20.93 12.09
CA LEU A 460 -11.07 20.92 12.27
C LEU A 460 -10.73 20.18 13.57
N SER A 461 -10.01 19.06 13.47
CA SER A 461 -9.51 18.38 14.67
C SER A 461 -8.63 19.33 15.49
N ALA A 462 -9.09 19.66 16.71
CA ALA A 462 -8.32 20.44 17.66
C ALA A 462 -7.57 19.50 18.62
N CYS A 463 -6.29 19.78 18.85
CA CYS A 463 -5.56 19.26 20.01
C CYS A 463 -5.50 17.72 20.15
N PHE A 464 -5.54 16.95 19.06
CA PHE A 464 -5.45 15.48 19.07
C PHE A 464 -6.54 14.77 19.89
N ALA A 465 -7.68 15.42 20.16
CA ALA A 465 -8.78 14.85 20.92
C ALA A 465 -9.66 13.95 20.04
N SER A 466 -10.07 12.79 20.55
CA SER A 466 -10.90 11.81 19.81
C SER A 466 -12.41 12.11 19.83
N THR A 467 -12.83 13.11 20.60
CA THR A 467 -14.24 13.54 20.70
C THR A 467 -14.28 15.05 20.87
N THR A 468 -14.59 15.74 19.78
CA THR A 468 -14.61 17.20 19.69
C THR A 468 -16.05 17.72 19.63
N GLY A 469 -16.22 19.04 19.71
CA GLY A 469 -17.52 19.70 19.73
C GLY A 469 -17.63 20.72 18.62
N GLY A 470 -18.59 21.64 18.71
CA GLY A 470 -18.69 22.72 17.71
C GLY A 470 -17.47 23.65 17.79
N GLU A 471 -16.97 24.10 16.64
CA GLU A 471 -15.77 24.93 16.59
C GLU A 471 -16.06 26.39 16.28
N ALA A 472 -15.31 27.28 16.91
CA ALA A 472 -15.26 28.69 16.56
C ALA A 472 -13.86 29.13 16.15
N THR A 473 -13.75 29.65 14.93
CA THR A 473 -12.46 30.03 14.34
C THR A 473 -12.30 31.54 14.22
N TYR A 474 -11.13 32.02 14.66
CA TYR A 474 -10.79 33.45 14.70
C TYR A 474 -9.45 33.71 14.05
N SER A 475 -9.30 34.78 13.26
CA SER A 475 -7.97 35.27 12.90
C SER A 475 -7.57 36.45 13.76
N PHE A 476 -6.29 36.47 14.14
CA PHE A 476 -5.66 37.59 14.81
C PHE A 476 -4.36 37.98 14.08
N THR A 477 -4.18 39.27 13.82
CA THR A 477 -2.94 39.80 13.22
C THR A 477 -2.16 40.61 14.25
N ALA A 478 -0.94 40.21 14.53
CA ALA A 478 -0.06 40.89 15.48
C ALA A 478 0.21 42.36 15.05
N PRO A 479 -0.17 43.37 15.84
CA PRO A 479 0.10 44.78 15.50
C PRO A 479 1.60 45.13 15.49
N ASN A 480 2.40 44.48 16.34
CA ASN A 480 3.85 44.64 16.45
C ASN A 480 4.51 43.28 16.64
N GLY A 481 5.83 43.20 16.47
CA GLY A 481 6.57 42.00 16.86
C GLY A 481 6.61 41.88 18.38
N GLY A 482 6.15 40.75 18.92
CA GLY A 482 6.00 40.55 20.36
C GLY A 482 5.44 39.17 20.70
N VAL A 483 5.16 38.93 21.98
CA VAL A 483 4.53 37.69 22.46
C VAL A 483 3.08 38.00 22.85
N TYR A 484 2.14 37.20 22.36
CA TYR A 484 0.71 37.42 22.58
C TYR A 484 0.13 36.26 23.39
N LEU A 485 -0.55 36.58 24.49
CA LEU A 485 -1.31 35.65 25.32
C LEU A 485 -2.73 35.54 24.78
N PHE A 486 -3.15 34.30 24.52
CA PHE A 486 -4.51 33.90 24.27
C PHE A 486 -5.03 33.16 25.51
N ASP A 487 -6.05 33.72 26.17
CA ASP A 487 -6.57 33.22 27.43
C ASP A 487 -8.08 33.02 27.35
N THR A 488 -8.55 31.80 27.59
CA THR A 488 -9.99 31.49 27.58
C THR A 488 -10.69 31.72 28.92
N GLN A 489 -10.06 32.45 29.85
CA GLN A 489 -10.61 32.73 31.16
C GLN A 489 -12.01 33.37 31.07
N GLY A 490 -12.96 32.75 31.78
CA GLY A 490 -14.36 33.17 31.81
C GLY A 490 -15.29 32.33 30.96
N SER A 491 -14.77 31.35 30.21
CA SER A 491 -15.56 30.34 29.49
C SER A 491 -16.37 29.46 30.46
N SER A 492 -17.55 29.03 30.01
CA SER A 492 -18.50 28.27 30.86
C SER A 492 -18.24 26.76 30.91
N PHE A 493 -17.27 26.27 30.15
CA PHE A 493 -16.88 24.88 29.96
C PHE A 493 -15.36 24.82 29.64
N PRO A 494 -14.72 23.63 29.69
CA PRO A 494 -13.36 23.42 29.22
C PRO A 494 -13.21 23.65 27.71
N VAL A 495 -12.52 24.71 27.33
CA VAL A 495 -12.14 25.03 25.95
C VAL A 495 -10.85 24.28 25.58
N LEU A 496 -10.85 23.65 24.41
CA LEU A 496 -9.66 23.26 23.66
C LEU A 496 -9.30 24.41 22.71
N MET A 497 -8.05 24.87 22.72
CA MET A 497 -7.56 25.92 21.84
C MET A 497 -6.43 25.40 20.98
N ASP A 498 -6.67 25.27 19.69
CA ASP A 498 -5.65 25.02 18.66
C ASP A 498 -5.29 26.36 17.99
N VAL A 499 -3.99 26.65 17.90
CA VAL A 499 -3.47 27.83 17.21
C VAL A 499 -2.71 27.38 15.97
N ARG A 500 -3.08 27.93 14.82
CA ARG A 500 -2.49 27.63 13.51
C ARG A 500 -1.91 28.88 12.85
N SER A 501 -0.92 28.69 11.99
CA SER A 501 -0.24 29.78 11.30
C SER A 501 -1.04 30.27 10.09
N GLY A 502 -1.40 31.56 10.05
CA GLY A 502 -1.97 32.24 8.87
C GLY A 502 -3.40 31.87 8.47
N SER A 503 -3.72 30.59 8.34
CA SER A 503 -5.00 30.02 7.88
C SER A 503 -5.37 28.75 8.65
N CYS A 504 -6.54 28.19 8.34
CA CYS A 504 -7.02 26.97 8.99
C CYS A 504 -6.28 25.71 8.52
N ASP A 505 -5.75 25.72 7.30
CA ASP A 505 -4.79 24.71 6.80
C ASP A 505 -3.33 25.08 7.15
N GLY A 506 -3.16 26.08 8.02
CA GLY A 506 -1.87 26.51 8.52
C GLY A 506 -1.21 25.43 9.36
N GLU A 507 0.12 25.49 9.44
CA GLU A 507 0.88 24.63 10.35
C GLU A 507 0.40 24.82 11.78
N PHE A 508 0.28 23.71 12.50
CA PHE A 508 -0.01 23.67 13.93
C PHE A 508 1.08 24.43 14.69
N VAL A 509 0.70 25.44 15.46
CA VAL A 509 1.63 26.24 16.26
C VAL A 509 1.66 25.73 17.70
N THR A 510 0.50 25.58 18.32
CA THR A 510 0.39 25.14 19.71
C THR A 510 -1.05 24.77 20.05
N CYS A 511 -1.20 23.92 21.07
CA CYS A 511 -2.48 23.58 21.66
C CYS A 511 -2.48 23.97 23.15
N ALA A 512 -3.62 24.45 23.63
CA ALA A 512 -3.89 24.57 25.06
C ALA A 512 -5.24 23.95 25.42
N ASP A 513 -5.23 23.15 26.48
CA ASP A 513 -6.42 22.50 27.03
C ASP A 513 -6.71 23.04 28.44
N SER A 514 -7.99 22.96 28.84
CA SER A 514 -8.52 23.45 30.10
C SER A 514 -9.21 22.39 30.96
N ASP A 515 -8.58 21.24 31.17
CA ASP A 515 -9.03 20.20 32.12
C ASP A 515 -9.52 20.75 33.48
N VAL A 516 -8.81 21.75 34.05
CA VAL A 516 -9.13 22.33 35.37
C VAL A 516 -8.87 23.84 35.50
N THR A 517 -8.18 24.44 34.52
CA THR A 517 -7.81 25.86 34.45
C THR A 517 -8.08 26.38 33.05
N PRO A 518 -8.36 27.68 32.82
CA PRO A 518 -8.60 28.18 31.47
C PRO A 518 -7.47 27.85 30.50
N ALA A 519 -7.81 27.52 29.25
CA ALA A 519 -6.85 27.21 28.20
C ALA A 519 -6.11 28.49 27.87
N ARG A 520 -4.79 28.45 28.06
CA ARG A 520 -3.90 29.59 27.99
C ARG A 520 -2.66 29.19 27.24
N THR A 521 -2.34 29.93 26.19
CA THR A 521 -1.10 29.76 25.46
C THR A 521 -0.55 31.12 25.07
N THR A 522 0.77 31.21 24.94
CA THR A 522 1.42 32.40 24.42
C THR A 522 2.13 32.08 23.11
N VAL A 523 2.03 33.00 22.15
CA VAL A 523 2.62 32.81 20.82
C VAL A 523 3.50 34.01 20.48
N PRO A 524 4.79 33.80 20.19
CA PRO A 524 5.65 34.83 19.64
C PRO A 524 5.27 35.08 18.17
N LEU A 525 4.93 36.33 17.84
CA LEU A 525 4.51 36.73 16.49
C LEU A 525 5.30 37.94 16.02
N ALA A 526 5.70 37.93 14.75
CA ALA A 526 6.27 39.08 14.05
C ALA A 526 5.19 40.14 13.73
N ALA A 527 5.62 41.37 13.48
CA ALA A 527 4.70 42.46 13.14
C ALA A 527 3.95 42.16 11.82
N GLY A 528 2.62 42.11 11.89
CA GLY A 528 1.76 41.79 10.75
C GLY A 528 1.60 40.30 10.46
N GLU A 529 2.19 39.44 11.29
CA GLU A 529 1.94 38.00 11.25
C GLU A 529 0.52 37.69 11.75
N THR A 530 -0.11 36.70 11.13
CA THR A 530 -1.50 36.30 11.42
C THR A 530 -1.52 34.87 11.90
N VAL A 531 -2.33 34.60 12.92
CA VAL A 531 -2.67 33.24 13.38
C VAL A 531 -4.17 33.01 13.30
N VAL A 532 -4.56 31.75 13.17
CA VAL A 532 -5.93 31.28 13.36
C VAL A 532 -6.03 30.59 14.71
N LEU A 533 -7.05 30.95 15.49
CA LEU A 533 -7.39 30.32 16.76
C LEU A 533 -8.65 29.49 16.53
N VAL A 534 -8.58 28.19 16.75
CA VAL A 534 -9.70 27.25 16.74
C VAL A 534 -10.07 26.99 18.19
N LEU A 535 -11.24 27.45 18.61
CA LEU A 535 -11.79 27.19 19.94
C LEU A 535 -12.84 26.08 19.84
N ASP A 536 -12.56 24.98 20.52
CA ASP A 536 -13.33 23.74 20.50
C ASP A 536 -13.56 23.21 21.94
N THR A 537 -14.14 22.03 22.09
CA THR A 537 -14.50 21.36 23.34
C THR A 537 -14.43 19.84 23.25
N GLU A 538 -14.38 19.18 24.40
CA GLU A 538 -14.64 17.74 24.50
C GLU A 538 -16.15 17.41 24.41
N GLY A 539 -16.83 17.89 23.36
CA GLY A 539 -18.25 17.64 23.10
C GLY A 539 -19.24 18.41 24.01
N GLU A 540 -18.77 19.24 24.93
CA GLU A 540 -19.63 20.15 25.70
C GLU A 540 -20.01 21.40 24.88
N THR A 541 -21.19 21.98 25.14
CA THR A 541 -21.60 23.24 24.50
C THR A 541 -21.84 24.34 25.52
N GLY A 542 -21.44 25.57 25.21
CA GLY A 542 -21.78 26.76 25.97
C GLY A 542 -21.15 28.03 25.41
N THR A 543 -20.91 29.02 26.27
CA THR A 543 -20.25 30.27 25.88
C THR A 543 -18.77 30.28 26.24
N TYR A 544 -17.91 30.62 25.28
CA TYR A 544 -16.49 30.87 25.54
C TYR A 544 -16.20 32.38 25.60
N GLN A 545 -15.14 32.73 26.30
CA GLN A 545 -14.53 34.05 26.33
C GLN A 545 -13.06 33.88 25.95
N LEU A 546 -12.55 34.69 25.02
CA LEU A 546 -11.15 34.73 24.61
C LEU A 546 -10.60 36.14 24.86
N GLU A 547 -9.61 36.24 25.73
CA GLU A 547 -8.83 37.46 25.95
C GLU A 547 -7.50 37.37 25.20
N ILE A 548 -7.19 38.41 24.43
CA ILE A 548 -5.94 38.53 23.68
C ILE A 548 -5.20 39.75 24.22
N SER A 549 -3.97 39.52 24.70
CA SER A 549 -3.12 40.58 25.25
C SER A 549 -1.66 40.41 24.84
N GLU A 550 -0.92 41.51 24.73
CA GLU A 550 0.53 41.45 24.50
C GLU A 550 1.25 41.28 25.85
N VAL A 551 2.09 40.25 25.95
CA VAL A 551 2.92 39.99 27.13
C VAL A 551 4.29 40.64 26.93
N PRO A 552 4.81 41.37 27.93
CA PRO A 552 6.14 41.96 27.81
C PRO A 552 7.21 40.89 27.60
N CYS A 553 7.86 40.91 26.44
CA CYS A 553 9.02 40.08 26.15
C CYS A 553 10.11 40.88 25.39
N PRO A 554 11.36 40.91 25.87
CA PRO A 554 11.83 40.32 27.13
C PRO A 554 11.30 41.08 28.35
N LEU A 555 11.18 40.39 29.48
CA LEU A 555 10.73 40.98 30.75
C LEU A 555 11.73 42.02 31.28
N ILE A 556 13.03 41.78 31.09
CA ILE A 556 14.10 42.56 31.72
C ILE A 556 15.18 42.92 30.68
N ASP A 557 15.59 44.18 30.64
CA ASP A 557 16.73 44.63 29.82
C ASP A 557 18.01 44.71 30.67
N LEU A 558 19.01 43.89 30.34
CA LEU A 558 20.31 43.84 31.02
C LEU A 558 21.31 44.88 30.48
N GLY A 559 20.98 45.56 29.39
CA GLY A 559 21.88 46.48 28.70
C GLY A 559 23.13 45.79 28.14
N SER A 560 24.28 46.48 28.19
CA SER A 560 25.52 46.07 27.52
C SER A 560 26.72 45.90 28.46
N THR A 561 26.50 45.47 29.70
CA THR A 561 27.59 45.22 30.65
C THR A 561 28.00 43.74 30.62
N ALA A 562 29.27 43.45 30.38
CA ALA A 562 29.84 42.12 30.58
C ALA A 562 31.27 42.23 31.16
N PRO A 563 31.66 41.37 32.13
CA PRO A 563 30.84 40.34 32.76
C PRO A 563 29.77 40.92 33.70
N GLN A 564 28.67 40.20 33.89
CA GLN A 564 27.61 40.54 34.85
C GLN A 564 26.93 39.27 35.40
N THR A 565 26.33 39.38 36.59
CA THR A 565 25.53 38.31 37.20
C THR A 565 24.20 38.89 37.65
N VAL A 566 23.12 38.17 37.35
CA VAL A 566 21.74 38.51 37.68
C VAL A 566 21.17 37.38 38.54
N THR A 567 20.30 37.72 39.48
CA THR A 567 19.59 36.73 40.32
C THR A 567 18.12 37.05 40.36
N GLY A 568 17.26 36.04 40.38
CA GLY A 568 15.82 36.21 40.43
C GLY A 568 15.11 34.90 40.74
N THR A 569 13.80 34.85 40.48
CA THR A 569 12.97 33.65 40.66
C THR A 569 11.97 33.53 39.54
N THR A 570 11.74 32.31 39.05
CA THR A 570 10.75 32.05 37.99
C THR A 570 9.34 31.80 38.52
N ALA A 571 9.17 31.56 39.82
CA ALA A 571 7.92 31.07 40.42
C ALA A 571 6.64 31.89 40.17
N GLU A 572 6.76 33.17 39.76
CA GLU A 572 5.64 34.07 39.50
C GLU A 572 5.61 34.56 38.04
N LEU A 573 6.38 33.93 37.16
CA LEU A 573 6.45 34.25 35.73
C LEU A 573 5.55 33.32 34.92
N PHE A 574 5.42 33.61 33.63
CA PHE A 574 4.69 32.76 32.69
C PHE A 574 5.70 31.91 31.93
N ASP A 575 5.24 30.76 31.46
CA ASP A 575 5.87 30.02 30.37
C ASP A 575 5.53 30.77 29.06
N LEU A 576 6.54 31.26 28.34
CA LEU A 576 6.39 32.23 27.23
C LEU A 576 6.92 31.75 25.87
N LEU A 577 7.94 30.90 25.88
CA LEU A 577 8.81 30.57 24.76
C LEU A 577 9.19 29.11 24.87
N GLN A 578 8.88 28.35 23.82
CA GLN A 578 9.44 27.02 23.64
C GLN A 578 10.96 27.15 23.37
N PRO A 579 11.84 26.57 24.21
CA PRO A 579 13.25 26.43 23.91
C PRO A 579 13.43 25.41 22.78
N SER A 580 14.52 25.52 22.02
CA SER A 580 14.84 24.55 20.96
C SER A 580 15.44 23.24 21.49
N CYS A 581 15.60 23.11 22.81
CA CYS A 581 16.15 21.95 23.48
C CYS A 581 15.50 21.76 24.86
N GLY A 582 15.41 20.49 25.29
CA GLY A 582 14.66 20.14 26.50
C GLY A 582 13.15 20.17 26.27
N ASP A 583 12.42 19.56 27.21
CA ASP A 583 10.98 19.75 27.32
C ASP A 583 10.73 21.10 28.03
N SER A 584 9.66 21.80 27.67
CA SER A 584 9.26 23.05 28.32
C SER A 584 7.83 22.98 28.84
N GLY A 585 7.68 23.55 30.02
CA GLY A 585 6.43 23.60 30.76
C GLY A 585 6.57 24.34 32.11
N GLY A 586 7.74 24.91 32.39
CA GLY A 586 8.03 25.72 33.56
C GLY A 586 7.82 27.21 33.28
N PRO A 587 7.58 28.02 34.32
CA PRO A 587 7.71 29.47 34.21
C PRO A 587 9.13 29.90 33.84
N GLU A 588 9.27 30.89 32.96
CA GLU A 588 10.60 31.34 32.48
C GLU A 588 10.89 32.82 32.75
N ALA A 589 12.17 33.17 32.77
CA ALA A 589 12.66 34.54 32.82
C ALA A 589 13.34 34.93 31.49
N THR A 590 12.80 35.95 30.81
CA THR A 590 13.35 36.45 29.54
C THR A 590 14.12 37.77 29.69
N TYR A 591 15.31 37.83 29.10
CA TYR A 591 16.23 38.96 29.18
C TYR A 591 16.61 39.51 27.81
N ARG A 592 16.76 40.83 27.69
CA ARG A 592 17.52 41.45 26.60
C ARG A 592 18.97 41.60 27.01
N PHE A 593 19.89 41.18 26.15
CA PHE A 593 21.30 41.52 26.27
C PHE A 593 21.80 42.17 24.98
N THR A 594 22.63 43.21 25.07
CA THR A 594 23.28 43.84 23.91
C THR A 594 24.79 43.72 24.04
N ALA A 595 25.46 43.08 23.08
CA ALA A 595 26.89 42.86 23.13
C ALA A 595 27.67 44.19 23.08
N PRO A 596 28.50 44.53 24.10
CA PRO A 596 29.29 45.77 24.08
C PRO A 596 30.42 45.81 23.05
N ALA A 597 30.88 44.66 22.55
CA ALA A 597 31.92 44.54 21.54
C ALA A 597 31.81 43.18 20.84
N ASP A 598 32.53 43.01 19.73
CA ASP A 598 32.67 41.69 19.11
C ASP A 598 33.32 40.72 20.13
N GLY A 599 32.72 39.55 20.35
CA GLY A 599 33.22 38.61 21.35
C GLY A 599 32.44 37.31 21.43
N LEU A 600 33.02 36.35 22.16
CA LEU A 600 32.32 35.15 22.61
C LEU A 600 31.65 35.46 23.95
N TYR A 601 30.33 35.31 24.02
CA TYR A 601 29.56 35.54 25.22
C TYR A 601 29.05 34.22 25.77
N THR A 602 29.40 33.91 27.01
CA THR A 602 28.93 32.72 27.74
C THR A 602 27.85 33.16 28.72
N PHE A 603 26.69 32.51 28.63
CA PHE A 603 25.57 32.59 29.53
C PHE A 603 25.50 31.27 30.31
N ASP A 604 25.54 31.29 31.63
CA ASP A 604 25.39 30.09 32.44
C ASP A 604 24.46 30.33 33.63
N THR A 605 23.83 29.25 34.10
CA THR A 605 22.92 29.31 35.24
C THR A 605 23.54 28.76 36.53
N GLU A 606 24.88 28.74 36.62
CA GLU A 606 25.59 28.18 37.77
C GLU A 606 25.19 28.91 39.05
N GLY A 607 24.67 28.14 40.02
CA GLY A 607 24.16 28.64 41.30
C GLY A 607 22.64 28.69 41.40
N SER A 608 21.91 28.30 40.36
CA SER A 608 20.45 28.12 40.39
C SER A 608 20.02 26.92 41.27
N THR A 609 18.80 26.96 41.81
CA THR A 609 18.30 25.95 42.76
C THR A 609 17.46 24.84 42.16
N PHE A 610 17.25 24.87 40.84
CA PHE A 610 16.40 23.96 40.08
C PHE A 610 17.10 23.60 38.77
N ASP A 611 16.54 22.62 38.07
CA ASP A 611 17.01 22.19 36.76
C ASP A 611 16.65 23.24 35.72
N THR A 612 17.64 23.88 35.11
CA THR A 612 17.39 24.99 34.20
C THR A 612 17.49 24.53 32.76
N VAL A 613 16.75 25.18 31.88
CA VAL A 613 16.96 25.19 30.43
C VAL A 613 17.32 26.61 30.02
N LEU A 614 18.31 26.80 29.15
CA LEU A 614 18.77 28.11 28.71
C LEU A 614 18.75 28.18 27.18
N ASP A 615 17.95 29.11 26.64
CA ASP A 615 17.83 29.36 25.21
C ASP A 615 18.24 30.81 24.88
N VAL A 616 19.17 30.99 23.93
CA VAL A 616 19.60 32.31 23.46
C VAL A 616 19.10 32.53 22.04
N ARG A 617 18.24 33.52 21.84
CA ARG A 617 17.55 33.81 20.58
C ARG A 617 18.00 35.13 19.94
N SER A 618 17.87 35.22 18.63
CA SER A 618 18.32 36.38 17.86
C SER A 618 17.36 37.57 17.94
N GLY A 619 17.80 38.71 18.50
CA GLY A 619 17.17 40.03 18.37
C GLY A 619 15.83 40.25 19.08
N SER A 620 14.91 39.30 19.05
CA SER A 620 13.57 39.39 19.65
C SER A 620 13.07 38.02 20.11
N CYS A 621 11.96 37.98 20.85
CA CYS A 621 11.41 36.73 21.37
C CYS A 621 10.79 35.85 20.26
N ALA A 622 10.42 36.45 19.13
CA ALA A 622 10.06 35.72 17.90
C ALA A 622 11.27 35.42 17.01
N GLY A 623 12.48 35.78 17.44
CA GLY A 623 13.70 35.40 16.74
C GLY A 623 13.98 33.91 16.86
N PRO A 624 14.70 33.32 15.88
CA PRO A 624 15.14 31.94 15.98
C PRO A 624 16.08 31.76 17.17
N SER A 625 16.07 30.56 17.76
CA SER A 625 17.11 30.15 18.69
C SER A 625 18.46 30.17 17.98
N LEU A 626 19.45 30.78 18.62
CA LEU A 626 20.86 30.72 18.20
C LEU A 626 21.55 29.50 18.83
N ARG A 627 21.22 29.20 20.08
CA ARG A 627 21.73 28.04 20.81
C ARG A 627 20.92 27.83 22.09
N CYS A 628 20.66 26.56 22.40
CA CYS A 628 19.99 26.13 23.61
C CYS A 628 20.85 25.09 24.35
N ASN A 629 20.75 25.06 25.68
CA ASN A 629 21.32 24.01 26.52
C ASN A 629 20.40 23.76 27.71
N ASP A 630 20.06 22.50 27.96
CA ASP A 630 19.37 22.06 29.19
C ASP A 630 20.41 21.81 30.28
N ASN A 631 21.26 20.80 30.09
CA ASN A 631 22.28 20.42 31.05
C ASN A 631 23.70 20.71 30.55
N VAL A 632 24.56 21.23 31.43
CA VAL A 632 26.01 21.38 31.15
C VAL A 632 26.67 20.03 30.90
N ASP A 633 26.17 18.96 31.52
CA ASP A 633 26.64 17.61 31.28
C ASP A 633 25.54 16.72 30.65
N PRO A 634 25.85 15.93 29.61
CA PRO A 634 24.88 15.03 29.01
C PRO A 634 24.37 13.94 29.96
N SER A 635 25.08 13.70 31.08
CA SER A 635 24.63 12.75 32.12
C SER A 635 23.55 13.29 33.04
N GLY A 636 23.26 14.60 33.02
CA GLY A 636 22.30 15.24 33.92
C GLY A 636 22.71 15.23 35.40
N GLU A 637 24.01 15.03 35.71
CA GLU A 637 24.50 15.17 37.09
C GLU A 637 24.59 16.66 37.50
N VAL A 638 24.71 17.55 36.52
CA VAL A 638 24.77 19.01 36.64
C VAL A 638 23.55 19.63 35.97
N THR A 639 22.53 19.88 36.79
CA THR A 639 21.21 20.43 36.42
C THR A 639 21.21 21.93 36.09
N THR A 640 22.36 22.48 35.67
CA THR A 640 22.49 23.91 35.32
C THR A 640 22.97 23.98 33.90
N SER A 641 22.47 24.96 33.17
CA SER A 641 22.73 25.15 31.75
C SER A 641 23.87 26.10 31.47
N ARG A 642 24.47 25.96 30.29
CA ARG A 642 25.44 26.92 29.76
C ARG A 642 25.38 27.00 28.25
N VAL A 643 25.29 28.22 27.72
CA VAL A 643 25.30 28.54 26.30
C VAL A 643 26.44 29.52 26.00
N SER A 644 27.19 29.30 24.92
CA SER A 644 28.16 30.28 24.41
C SER A 644 27.81 30.67 22.98
N VAL A 645 27.77 31.97 22.68
CA VAL A 645 27.43 32.50 21.35
C VAL A 645 28.38 33.62 20.94
N LEU A 646 28.75 33.65 19.65
CA LEU A 646 29.51 34.74 19.05
C LEU A 646 28.55 35.91 18.74
N LEU A 647 28.82 37.08 19.34
CA LEU A 647 28.00 38.28 19.11
C LEU A 647 28.88 39.42 18.59
N SER A 648 28.35 40.14 17.60
CA SER A 648 28.94 41.39 17.11
C SER A 648 28.62 42.55 18.04
N ALA A 649 29.45 43.60 18.04
CA ALA A 649 29.20 44.83 18.76
C ALA A 649 27.81 45.39 18.41
N ASP A 650 27.07 45.78 19.45
CA ASP A 650 25.68 46.28 19.39
C ASP A 650 24.63 45.24 18.93
N GLN A 651 24.99 43.97 18.71
CA GLN A 651 24.03 42.89 18.47
C GLN A 651 23.20 42.63 19.74
N THR A 652 21.88 42.53 19.58
CA THR A 652 20.94 42.23 20.66
C THR A 652 20.50 40.76 20.57
N VAL A 653 20.43 40.09 21.72
CA VAL A 653 19.87 38.75 21.88
C VAL A 653 18.82 38.72 22.98
N ILE A 654 17.91 37.74 22.90
CA ILE A 654 17.02 37.37 23.99
C ILE A 654 17.60 36.13 24.68
N VAL A 655 17.70 36.17 26.00
CA VAL A 655 18.11 35.01 26.80
C VAL A 655 16.89 34.56 27.59
N SER A 656 16.39 33.36 27.30
CA SER A 656 15.35 32.68 28.05
C SER A 656 15.98 31.72 29.03
N LEU A 657 15.60 31.83 30.30
CA LEU A 657 15.95 30.89 31.37
C LEU A 657 14.66 30.23 31.85
N ASP A 658 14.53 28.94 31.56
CA ASP A 658 13.33 28.13 31.73
C ASP A 658 13.65 26.84 32.53
N SER A 659 12.70 25.90 32.59
CA SER A 659 12.85 24.51 33.01
C SER A 659 11.69 23.67 32.46
N ASP A 660 11.84 22.35 32.49
CA ASP A 660 10.79 21.42 32.06
C ASP A 660 9.45 21.60 32.83
N SER A 661 9.46 21.58 34.16
CA SER A 661 8.19 21.68 34.93
C SER A 661 8.32 22.33 36.30
N THR A 662 9.48 22.91 36.60
CA THR A 662 9.77 23.43 37.94
C THR A 662 9.88 24.94 37.94
N SER A 663 10.05 25.52 39.13
CA SER A 663 10.41 26.93 39.26
C SER A 663 11.21 27.13 40.53
N GLY A 664 12.00 28.19 40.56
CA GLY A 664 12.84 28.46 41.71
C GLY A 664 13.69 29.70 41.57
N GLU A 665 14.59 29.88 42.53
CA GLU A 665 15.58 30.95 42.49
C GLU A 665 16.70 30.56 41.49
N TYR A 666 17.07 31.49 40.63
CA TYR A 666 18.14 31.31 39.65
C TYR A 666 19.24 32.34 39.80
N MET A 667 20.39 31.99 39.23
CA MET A 667 21.49 32.89 38.94
C MET A 667 21.78 32.81 37.44
N LEU A 668 21.89 33.94 36.75
CA LEU A 668 22.33 34.03 35.36
C LEU A 668 23.65 34.79 35.31
N ASN A 669 24.73 34.11 34.95
CA ASN A 669 26.05 34.67 34.78
C ASN A 669 26.32 34.92 33.30
N ILE A 670 26.85 36.10 32.98
CA ILE A 670 27.21 36.50 31.62
C ILE A 670 28.69 36.87 31.64
N ALA A 671 29.49 36.13 30.89
CA ALA A 671 30.91 36.38 30.71
C ALA A 671 31.19 36.76 29.26
N GLN A 672 32.15 37.67 29.07
CA GLN A 672 32.68 38.01 27.75
C GLN A 672 34.12 37.55 27.63
N GLN A 673 34.44 36.92 26.52
CA GLN A 673 35.78 36.60 26.06
C GLN A 673 36.01 37.22 24.69
N ASP A 674 37.27 37.46 24.32
CA ASP A 674 37.61 37.84 22.95
C ASP A 674 37.15 36.70 22.01
N ALA A 675 36.51 37.06 20.90
CA ALA A 675 36.10 36.06 19.91
C ALA A 675 37.32 35.27 19.43
N PRO A 676 37.30 33.93 19.50
CA PRO A 676 38.35 33.12 18.88
C PRO A 676 38.46 33.48 17.39
N PRO A 677 39.67 33.48 16.81
CA PRO A 677 39.81 33.68 15.37
C PRO A 677 39.00 32.61 14.63
N CYS A 678 38.18 33.03 13.68
CA CYS A 678 37.46 32.15 12.77
C CYS A 678 37.71 32.55 11.30
N PRO A 679 38.09 31.59 10.43
CA PRO A 679 38.47 30.24 10.79
C PRO A 679 39.74 30.25 11.66
N LEU A 680 39.87 29.26 12.54
CA LEU A 680 41.03 29.13 13.40
C LEU A 680 42.27 28.74 12.59
N ILE A 681 42.07 27.90 11.57
CA ILE A 681 43.13 27.32 10.73
C ILE A 681 42.82 27.64 9.27
N GLU A 682 43.81 28.03 8.47
CA GLU A 682 43.63 28.30 7.04
C GLU A 682 44.27 27.18 6.20
N LEU A 683 43.45 26.47 5.42
CA LEU A 683 43.89 25.41 4.49
C LEU A 683 44.40 25.97 3.16
N GLY A 684 43.83 27.09 2.71
CA GLY A 684 44.09 27.66 1.39
C GLY A 684 43.30 26.94 0.29
N SER A 685 43.91 26.78 -0.90
CA SER A 685 43.20 26.37 -2.13
C SER A 685 43.77 25.15 -2.85
N THR A 686 44.58 24.34 -2.16
CA THR A 686 45.19 23.14 -2.77
C THR A 686 44.26 21.94 -2.58
N VAL A 687 43.97 21.22 -3.66
CA VAL A 687 43.28 19.92 -3.63
C VAL A 687 44.03 18.92 -4.52
N PRO A 688 44.10 17.62 -4.16
CA PRO A 688 43.61 17.04 -2.90
C PRO A 688 44.48 17.45 -1.70
N GLN A 689 43.90 17.55 -0.51
CA GLN A 689 44.64 17.82 0.72
C GLN A 689 44.08 17.06 1.91
N THR A 690 44.98 16.73 2.85
CA THR A 690 44.64 16.04 4.10
C THR A 690 45.35 16.68 5.26
N VAL A 691 44.62 16.94 6.34
CA VAL A 691 45.13 17.53 7.57
C VAL A 691 44.79 16.63 8.75
N THR A 692 45.69 16.54 9.72
CA THR A 692 45.40 15.95 11.04
C THR A 692 44.99 17.07 11.97
N GLY A 693 43.72 17.04 12.38
CA GLY A 693 43.13 17.97 13.33
C GLY A 693 43.02 17.38 14.73
N ASN A 694 42.67 18.23 15.68
CA ASN A 694 42.30 17.83 17.04
C ASN A 694 41.27 18.86 17.54
N ASN A 695 40.20 18.40 18.19
CA ASN A 695 39.20 19.28 18.79
C ASN A 695 39.31 19.39 20.33
N GLU A 696 40.25 18.68 20.95
CA GLU A 696 40.47 18.69 22.39
C GLU A 696 40.86 20.07 22.93
N GLY A 697 40.04 20.59 23.85
CA GLY A 697 40.27 21.88 24.53
C GLY A 697 39.99 23.12 23.69
N TYR A 698 39.34 22.97 22.54
CA TYR A 698 38.74 24.11 21.82
C TYR A 698 37.36 24.46 22.39
N PRO A 699 36.97 25.74 22.37
CA PRO A 699 35.60 26.11 22.70
C PRO A 699 34.66 25.57 21.62
N ASP A 700 33.49 25.15 22.05
CA ASP A 700 32.35 24.85 21.21
C ASP A 700 31.71 26.19 20.76
N LEU A 701 31.88 26.59 19.49
CA LEU A 701 31.51 27.93 19.00
C LEU A 701 30.31 27.92 18.05
N LEU A 702 30.20 26.91 17.18
CA LEU A 702 29.10 26.71 16.24
C LEU A 702 28.28 25.51 16.67
N THR A 703 26.99 25.51 16.31
CA THR A 703 26.13 24.35 16.50
C THR A 703 25.69 23.88 15.11
N PRO A 704 26.15 22.71 14.65
CA PRO A 704 25.70 22.15 13.39
C PRO A 704 24.25 21.69 13.48
N GLU A 705 23.49 21.77 12.38
CA GLU A 705 22.05 21.42 12.37
C GLU A 705 21.81 19.89 12.53
N CYS A 706 22.80 19.07 12.18
CA CYS A 706 22.74 17.60 12.14
C CYS A 706 23.34 16.93 13.39
N GLY A 707 23.62 17.67 14.46
CA GLY A 707 24.12 17.13 15.71
C GLY A 707 24.09 18.14 16.85
N SER A 708 24.29 17.68 18.09
CA SER A 708 24.25 18.59 19.24
C SER A 708 25.50 19.46 19.34
N GLY A 709 26.63 18.97 18.79
CA GLY A 709 27.90 19.70 18.74
C GLY A 709 28.47 20.00 20.12
N SER A 710 28.23 19.12 21.11
CA SER A 710 28.52 19.43 22.52
C SER A 710 30.00 19.36 22.91
N GLY A 711 30.88 18.94 21.99
CA GLY A 711 32.33 18.87 22.18
C GLY A 711 33.07 20.11 21.68
N GLY A 712 34.37 20.20 21.91
CA GLY A 712 35.20 21.25 21.32
C GLY A 712 35.16 21.24 19.79
N GLU A 713 35.37 22.40 19.19
CA GLU A 713 35.23 22.61 17.74
C GLU A 713 36.50 23.19 17.13
N ALA A 714 36.94 22.67 15.98
CA ALA A 714 38.00 23.30 15.19
C ALA A 714 37.49 23.75 13.80
N THR A 715 37.74 25.02 13.48
CA THR A 715 37.28 25.66 12.23
C THR A 715 38.40 25.90 11.23
N TYR A 716 38.13 25.59 9.96
CA TYR A 716 39.09 25.62 8.86
C TYR A 716 38.59 26.50 7.71
N GLY A 717 39.45 27.40 7.21
CA GLY A 717 39.19 28.18 6.01
C GLY A 717 39.63 27.43 4.76
N PHE A 718 38.75 27.31 3.77
CA PHE A 718 39.08 26.75 2.46
C PHE A 718 38.64 27.70 1.35
N THR A 719 39.46 27.85 0.31
CA THR A 719 39.12 28.63 -0.88
C THR A 719 39.15 27.75 -2.12
N ALA A 720 38.03 27.64 -2.84
CA ALA A 720 37.93 26.80 -4.03
C ALA A 720 38.87 27.30 -5.15
N PRO A 721 39.77 26.45 -5.69
CA PRO A 721 40.67 26.84 -6.79
C PRO A 721 39.98 26.97 -8.16
N ALA A 722 38.83 26.31 -8.36
CA ALA A 722 38.05 26.31 -9.60
C ALA A 722 36.56 26.05 -9.32
N ASP A 723 35.69 26.33 -10.28
CA ASP A 723 34.28 25.95 -10.21
C ASP A 723 34.17 24.41 -10.15
N GLY A 724 33.36 23.89 -9.24
CA GLY A 724 33.03 22.46 -9.18
C GLY A 724 32.60 21.97 -7.81
N TYR A 725 32.33 20.67 -7.72
CA TYR A 725 32.02 20.00 -6.46
C TYR A 725 33.31 19.63 -5.71
N TYR A 726 33.25 19.74 -4.38
CA TYR A 726 34.34 19.39 -3.47
C TYR A 726 33.82 18.42 -2.42
N THR A 727 34.52 17.30 -2.25
CA THR A 727 34.29 16.37 -1.15
C THR A 727 35.08 16.83 0.06
N ILE A 728 34.42 16.91 1.21
CA ILE A 728 35.02 17.20 2.50
C ILE A 728 34.67 16.04 3.41
N ASP A 729 35.64 15.33 3.97
CA ASP A 729 35.36 14.19 4.84
C ASP A 729 36.37 14.04 5.98
N THR A 730 35.96 13.29 6.99
CA THR A 730 36.79 12.98 8.16
C THR A 730 37.16 11.49 8.22
N ALA A 731 37.22 10.81 7.08
CA ALA A 731 37.43 9.37 7.04
C ALA A 731 38.78 8.95 7.66
N GLY A 732 38.73 7.91 8.50
CA GLY A 732 39.91 7.43 9.22
C GLY A 732 40.16 8.13 10.56
N SER A 733 39.19 8.91 11.04
CA SER A 733 39.22 9.50 12.37
C SER A 733 39.03 8.46 13.47
N SER A 734 39.56 8.77 14.65
CA SER A 734 39.48 7.89 15.83
C SER A 734 38.33 8.23 16.77
N ILE A 735 37.64 9.33 16.47
CA ILE A 735 36.50 9.89 17.19
C ILE A 735 35.34 10.03 16.21
N GLU A 736 34.11 10.04 16.72
CA GLU A 736 32.93 10.40 15.95
C GLU A 736 32.95 11.91 15.71
N THR A 737 32.78 12.32 14.47
CA THR A 737 32.82 13.71 14.04
C THR A 737 31.45 14.18 13.60
N ILE A 738 31.22 15.48 13.68
CA ILE A 738 30.17 16.20 12.98
C ILE A 738 30.88 17.21 12.09
N LEU A 739 30.58 17.16 10.80
CA LEU A 739 31.20 18.02 9.80
C LEU A 739 30.15 19.03 9.34
N SER A 740 30.48 20.32 9.32
CA SER A 740 29.60 21.33 8.74
C SER A 740 30.34 22.39 7.92
N VAL A 741 29.62 23.00 6.97
CA VAL A 741 30.18 23.98 6.03
C VAL A 741 29.33 25.24 6.02
N ARG A 742 30.00 26.40 6.07
CA ARG A 742 29.40 27.73 5.99
C ARG A 742 30.07 28.53 4.88
N GLU A 743 29.29 29.21 4.05
CA GLU A 743 29.83 30.18 3.09
C GLU A 743 30.28 31.46 3.80
N GLY A 744 31.54 31.85 3.64
CA GLY A 744 32.09 33.06 4.25
C GLY A 744 32.80 32.81 5.59
N GLY A 745 32.09 32.96 6.72
CA GLY A 745 32.67 32.98 8.08
C GLY A 745 31.79 32.30 9.14
N CYS A 746 32.29 32.15 10.37
CA CYS A 746 31.57 31.48 11.48
C CYS A 746 30.20 32.08 11.84
N GLY A 747 29.96 33.36 11.54
CA GLY A 747 28.67 34.01 11.81
C GLY A 747 27.63 33.85 10.69
N GLU A 748 27.99 33.17 9.61
CA GLU A 748 27.12 32.96 8.45
C GLU A 748 26.31 31.66 8.58
N VAL A 749 25.26 31.55 7.77
CA VAL A 749 24.32 30.43 7.78
C VAL A 749 25.02 29.13 7.34
N GLU A 750 24.72 28.04 8.03
CA GLU A 750 25.18 26.70 7.64
C GLU A 750 24.59 26.32 6.29
N THR A 751 25.44 25.83 5.40
CA THR A 751 25.03 25.44 4.04
C THR A 751 24.76 23.95 3.97
N ASP A 752 25.54 23.15 4.68
CA ASP A 752 25.38 21.70 4.74
C ASP A 752 26.11 21.12 5.96
N CYS A 753 25.64 19.97 6.46
CA CYS A 753 26.30 19.27 7.55
C CYS A 753 26.01 17.76 7.56
N ASP A 754 26.93 16.96 8.10
CA ASP A 754 26.83 15.51 8.20
C ASP A 754 27.40 14.97 9.53
N SER A 755 26.68 14.01 10.12
CA SER A 755 27.02 13.31 11.37
C SER A 755 27.22 11.80 11.15
N GLY A 756 28.02 11.42 10.15
CA GLY A 756 28.30 10.03 9.77
C GLY A 756 29.15 9.19 10.75
N GLY A 757 29.32 9.61 12.00
CA GLY A 757 30.20 8.95 12.98
C GLY A 757 31.68 9.28 12.73
N ALA A 758 32.58 8.29 12.77
CA ALA A 758 34.03 8.54 12.64
C ALA A 758 34.53 8.83 11.20
N ALA A 759 33.61 9.11 10.28
CA ALA A 759 33.89 9.35 8.86
C ALA A 759 32.77 10.18 8.23
N SER A 760 32.44 11.32 8.82
CA SER A 760 31.48 12.27 8.26
C SER A 760 31.95 12.78 6.91
N ARG A 761 31.03 13.02 5.98
CA ARG A 761 31.34 13.39 4.59
C ARG A 761 30.28 14.29 3.97
N LEU A 762 30.74 15.33 3.30
CA LEU A 762 29.94 16.29 2.55
C LEU A 762 30.44 16.43 1.11
N ILE A 763 29.53 16.77 0.18
CA ILE A 763 29.87 17.21 -1.17
C ILE A 763 29.20 18.55 -1.44
N VAL A 764 30.00 19.60 -1.60
CA VAL A 764 29.49 20.98 -1.80
C VAL A 764 29.93 21.55 -3.14
N TRP A 765 29.04 22.24 -3.85
CA TRP A 765 29.41 23.02 -5.03
C TRP A 765 30.05 24.33 -4.61
N LEU A 766 31.19 24.70 -5.20
CA LEU A 766 31.85 25.99 -4.96
C LEU A 766 32.30 26.63 -6.27
N ASP A 767 32.02 27.92 -6.42
CA ASP A 767 32.58 28.74 -7.50
C ASP A 767 34.07 29.04 -7.25
N ALA A 768 34.83 29.26 -8.33
CA ALA A 768 36.25 29.58 -8.26
C ALA A 768 36.51 30.84 -7.42
N GLY A 769 37.28 30.68 -6.34
CA GLY A 769 37.59 31.74 -5.39
C GLY A 769 36.56 31.93 -4.28
N ALA A 770 35.49 31.14 -4.24
CA ALA A 770 34.60 31.07 -3.08
C ALA A 770 35.38 30.62 -1.85
N SER A 771 35.08 31.23 -0.70
CA SER A 771 35.72 30.92 0.58
C SER A 771 34.67 30.39 1.55
N ILE A 772 34.95 29.25 2.16
CA ILE A 772 34.09 28.60 3.14
C ILE A 772 34.81 28.41 4.47
N VAL A 773 34.02 28.27 5.54
CA VAL A 773 34.47 27.73 6.82
C VAL A 773 33.94 26.30 6.94
N ILE A 774 34.86 25.38 7.18
CA ILE A 774 34.59 23.99 7.52
C ILE A 774 34.72 23.86 9.04
N SER A 775 33.69 23.39 9.71
CA SER A 775 33.73 23.03 11.12
C SER A 775 33.87 21.52 11.27
N VAL A 776 34.76 21.08 12.17
CA VAL A 776 34.79 19.71 12.66
C VAL A 776 34.54 19.73 14.16
N ASP A 777 33.40 19.16 14.53
CA ASP A 777 32.84 19.09 15.87
C ASP A 777 32.59 17.62 16.27
N THR A 778 32.10 17.36 17.48
CA THR A 778 31.81 16.02 18.03
C THR A 778 30.65 16.08 19.03
N ASP A 779 29.87 15.01 19.15
CA ASP A 779 28.91 14.84 20.25
C ASP A 779 29.60 14.27 21.51
N GLY A 780 30.54 15.04 22.06
CA GLY A 780 31.15 14.83 23.38
C GLY A 780 32.59 14.32 23.39
N ALA A 781 32.94 13.24 22.68
CA ALA A 781 34.28 12.67 22.75
C ALA A 781 35.30 13.42 21.89
N GLU A 782 36.14 14.25 22.52
CA GLU A 782 37.20 15.02 21.85
C GLU A 782 38.47 14.19 21.57
N GLY A 783 39.19 14.50 20.49
CA GLY A 783 40.46 13.88 20.14
C GLY A 783 41.00 14.22 18.75
N GLU A 784 41.97 13.43 18.28
CA GLU A 784 42.55 13.59 16.94
C GLU A 784 41.66 12.98 15.84
N TYR A 785 41.55 13.72 14.73
CA TYR A 785 40.80 13.34 13.53
C TYR A 785 41.59 13.65 12.26
N ALA A 786 41.19 13.04 11.15
CA ALA A 786 41.65 13.40 9.82
C ALA A 786 40.60 14.30 9.15
N LEU A 787 41.02 15.28 8.37
CA LEU A 787 40.18 16.10 7.52
C LEU A 787 40.73 16.06 6.09
N HIS A 788 39.89 15.65 5.16
CA HIS A 788 40.18 15.50 3.73
C HIS A 788 39.37 16.53 2.95
N VAL A 789 40.02 17.19 1.99
CA VAL A 789 39.35 18.07 1.02
C VAL A 789 39.85 17.73 -0.37
N ASP A 790 38.93 17.24 -1.20
CA ASP A 790 39.17 16.71 -2.54
C ASP A 790 38.20 17.36 -3.54
N GLN A 791 38.60 17.43 -4.82
CA GLN A 791 37.66 17.82 -5.88
C GLN A 791 36.85 16.59 -6.29
N PHE A 792 35.53 16.68 -6.20
CA PHE A 792 34.64 15.60 -6.62
C PHE A 792 34.57 15.57 -8.15
N ASP A 793 34.77 14.38 -8.73
CA ASP A 793 34.83 14.19 -10.18
C ASP A 793 33.46 14.00 -10.85
N GLY A 794 32.38 14.05 -10.06
CA GLY A 794 31.01 13.92 -10.53
C GLY A 794 30.53 12.48 -10.70
N THR A 795 31.36 11.48 -10.43
CA THR A 795 31.01 10.06 -10.61
C THR A 795 29.78 9.69 -9.77
N GLY A 796 28.79 9.06 -10.39
CA GLY A 796 27.53 8.67 -9.74
C GLY A 796 26.44 9.74 -9.78
N THR A 797 26.62 10.81 -10.56
CA THR A 797 25.62 11.85 -10.78
C THR A 797 25.02 11.77 -12.18
N CYS A 798 24.01 12.58 -12.48
CA CYS A 798 23.45 12.68 -13.84
C CYS A 798 24.47 13.13 -14.90
N ASP A 799 25.47 13.93 -14.51
CA ASP A 799 26.50 14.41 -15.44
C ASP A 799 27.56 13.33 -15.73
N VAL A 800 27.83 12.46 -14.76
CA VAL A 800 28.79 11.34 -14.90
C VAL A 800 28.23 10.08 -14.21
N PRO A 801 27.23 9.40 -14.81
CA PRO A 801 26.69 8.16 -14.25
C PRO A 801 27.76 7.06 -14.17
N VAL A 802 27.65 6.17 -13.19
CA VAL A 802 28.48 4.97 -13.11
C VAL A 802 28.07 4.02 -14.23
N GLU A 803 28.96 3.80 -15.21
CA GLU A 803 28.68 2.88 -16.32
C GLU A 803 28.73 1.43 -15.83
N LEU A 804 27.61 0.72 -15.99
CA LEU A 804 27.48 -0.70 -15.68
C LEU A 804 27.82 -1.56 -16.90
N GLU A 805 28.59 -2.62 -16.66
CA GLU A 805 28.95 -3.57 -17.71
C GLU A 805 27.70 -4.36 -18.18
N PRO A 806 27.47 -4.51 -19.49
CA PRO A 806 26.29 -5.19 -20.02
C PRO A 806 26.46 -6.73 -20.00
N VAL A 807 26.80 -7.28 -18.83
CA VAL A 807 27.03 -8.72 -18.61
C VAL A 807 26.08 -9.20 -17.51
N LEU A 808 25.06 -9.95 -17.90
CA LEU A 808 24.03 -10.49 -17.00
C LEU A 808 24.37 -11.95 -16.59
N PRO A 809 24.06 -12.40 -15.37
CA PRO A 809 23.58 -11.60 -14.24
C PRO A 809 24.64 -10.59 -13.76
N LEU A 810 24.23 -9.36 -13.46
CA LEU A 810 25.11 -8.28 -13.00
C LEU A 810 24.87 -8.00 -11.51
N THR A 811 25.96 -7.80 -10.77
CA THR A 811 25.89 -7.25 -9.41
C THR A 811 26.89 -6.10 -9.29
N ALA A 812 26.40 -4.95 -8.85
CA ALA A 812 27.18 -3.78 -8.50
C ALA A 812 27.00 -3.47 -7.01
N THR A 813 28.00 -2.86 -6.39
CA THR A 813 27.91 -2.44 -4.98
C THR A 813 28.44 -1.02 -4.86
N GLY A 814 27.80 -0.20 -4.03
CA GLY A 814 28.23 1.17 -3.78
C GLY A 814 27.70 1.68 -2.44
N THR A 815 27.76 2.99 -2.25
CA THR A 815 27.12 3.64 -1.12
C THR A 815 26.52 4.96 -1.55
N THR A 816 25.30 5.25 -1.11
CA THR A 816 24.63 6.53 -1.28
C THR A 816 25.11 7.57 -0.28
N ARG A 817 25.60 7.16 0.89
CA ARG A 817 26.05 8.07 1.95
C ARG A 817 27.09 9.08 1.44
N GLY A 818 26.78 10.37 1.60
CA GLY A 818 27.65 11.47 1.17
C GLY A 818 27.73 11.65 -0.35
N SER A 819 26.73 11.17 -1.10
CA SER A 819 26.50 11.51 -2.52
C SER A 819 25.61 12.77 -2.64
N LEU A 820 25.29 13.19 -3.87
CA LEU A 820 24.38 14.32 -4.08
C LEU A 820 22.92 13.89 -3.85
N LYS A 821 22.06 14.87 -3.53
CA LYS A 821 20.59 14.77 -3.46
C LYS A 821 20.00 15.63 -4.57
N ALA A 822 20.01 15.14 -5.81
CA ALA A 822 19.77 15.94 -7.02
C ALA A 822 18.73 15.34 -7.97
N LYS A 823 18.27 14.12 -7.74
CA LYS A 823 17.34 13.41 -8.60
C LYS A 823 16.25 12.73 -7.77
N SER A 824 15.01 13.16 -7.96
CA SER A 824 13.82 12.56 -7.34
C SER A 824 13.15 11.54 -8.27
N ALA A 825 12.38 10.63 -7.68
CA ALA A 825 11.58 9.62 -8.37
C ALA A 825 10.08 9.73 -7.99
N SER A 826 9.18 9.10 -8.76
CA SER A 826 7.73 9.19 -8.49
C SER A 826 7.27 8.44 -7.25
N CYS A 827 8.06 7.48 -6.78
CA CYS A 827 7.77 6.65 -5.62
C CYS A 827 8.57 7.02 -4.35
N GLY A 828 9.32 8.13 -4.36
CA GLY A 828 10.07 8.61 -3.18
C GLY A 828 11.46 9.17 -3.50
N GLY A 829 12.29 9.27 -2.46
CA GLY A 829 13.72 9.59 -2.56
C GLY A 829 14.09 11.08 -2.65
N SER A 830 13.13 12.03 -2.57
CA SER A 830 13.43 13.45 -2.80
C SER A 830 14.47 14.07 -1.85
N ASP A 831 14.63 13.50 -0.66
CA ASP A 831 15.42 14.08 0.43
C ASP A 831 16.65 13.22 0.82
N ALA A 832 16.83 12.07 0.18
CA ALA A 832 17.96 11.16 0.38
C ALA A 832 19.03 11.36 -0.71
N PRO A 833 20.31 11.10 -0.40
CA PRO A 833 21.37 11.09 -1.41
C PRO A 833 21.25 9.90 -2.38
N GLU A 834 21.37 10.13 -3.69
CA GLU A 834 21.32 9.08 -4.71
C GLU A 834 22.69 8.70 -5.32
N VAL A 835 22.76 7.51 -5.93
CA VAL A 835 23.83 7.14 -6.88
C VAL A 835 23.21 6.68 -8.20
N ILE A 836 23.69 7.31 -9.28
CA ILE A 836 23.16 7.14 -10.61
C ILE A 836 24.07 6.26 -11.45
N HIS A 837 23.49 5.22 -12.05
CA HIS A 837 24.13 4.27 -12.94
C HIS A 837 23.59 4.41 -14.36
N SER A 838 24.41 4.10 -15.36
CA SER A 838 23.98 3.94 -16.74
C SER A 838 24.15 2.49 -17.16
N PHE A 839 23.10 1.91 -17.74
CA PHE A 839 23.09 0.53 -18.21
C PHE A 839 22.61 0.48 -19.67
N THR A 840 23.27 -0.31 -20.52
CA THR A 840 22.84 -0.53 -21.90
C THR A 840 22.46 -1.99 -22.09
N ALA A 841 21.19 -2.25 -22.42
CA ALA A 841 20.64 -3.59 -22.58
C ALA A 841 21.39 -4.38 -23.67
N PRO A 842 22.06 -5.51 -23.35
CA PRO A 842 22.78 -6.31 -24.35
C PRO A 842 21.83 -7.01 -25.35
N GLU A 843 20.60 -7.33 -24.93
CA GLU A 843 19.57 -7.97 -25.74
C GLU A 843 18.17 -7.47 -25.34
N ALA A 844 17.16 -7.74 -26.17
CA ALA A 844 15.79 -7.33 -25.87
C ALA A 844 15.16 -8.32 -24.88
N GLY A 845 14.45 -7.82 -23.86
CA GLY A 845 13.81 -8.65 -22.84
C GLY A 845 13.29 -7.82 -21.66
N THR A 846 12.70 -8.50 -20.68
CA THR A 846 12.32 -7.90 -19.39
C THR A 846 13.48 -8.05 -18.41
N TYR A 847 13.90 -6.93 -17.84
CA TYR A 847 15.02 -6.86 -16.91
C TYR A 847 14.48 -6.69 -15.50
N LEU A 848 14.84 -7.62 -14.61
CA LEU A 848 14.58 -7.52 -13.17
C LEU A 848 15.75 -6.75 -12.55
N ILE A 849 15.44 -5.66 -11.84
CA ILE A 849 16.43 -4.82 -11.17
C ILE A 849 16.03 -4.72 -9.70
N ASP A 850 16.93 -5.09 -8.80
CA ASP A 850 16.67 -5.07 -7.36
C ASP A 850 17.86 -4.57 -6.55
N THR A 851 17.59 -4.17 -5.32
CA THR A 851 18.59 -3.71 -4.35
C THR A 851 18.76 -4.67 -3.16
N ALA A 852 18.42 -5.95 -3.35
CA ALA A 852 18.40 -6.93 -2.28
C ALA A 852 19.79 -7.08 -1.64
N GLY A 853 19.84 -6.99 -0.31
CA GLY A 853 21.10 -7.05 0.45
C GLY A 853 21.70 -5.68 0.79
N SER A 854 21.04 -4.59 0.41
CA SER A 854 21.34 -3.24 0.87
C SER A 854 21.13 -3.08 2.38
N GLU A 855 21.86 -2.15 3.00
CA GLU A 855 21.90 -1.96 4.46
C GLU A 855 20.86 -0.95 4.99
N TYR A 856 20.03 -0.40 4.09
CA TYR A 856 19.09 0.68 4.38
C TYR A 856 17.86 0.56 3.47
N ASP A 857 16.85 1.36 3.79
CA ASP A 857 15.60 1.45 3.06
C ASP A 857 15.82 2.15 1.71
N THR A 858 15.75 1.40 0.61
CA THR A 858 16.12 1.91 -0.71
C THR A 858 14.91 2.39 -1.49
N VAL A 859 15.08 3.40 -2.33
CA VAL A 859 14.17 3.72 -3.44
C VAL A 859 14.91 3.44 -4.75
N LEU A 860 14.31 2.72 -5.68
CA LEU A 860 14.89 2.37 -6.98
C LEU A 860 14.02 2.92 -8.10
N SER A 861 14.62 3.65 -9.04
CA SER A 861 13.92 4.14 -10.24
C SER A 861 14.75 4.00 -11.51
N VAL A 862 14.07 3.89 -12.64
CA VAL A 862 14.67 3.73 -13.97
C VAL A 862 14.13 4.78 -14.93
N PHE A 863 15.03 5.47 -15.63
CA PHE A 863 14.70 6.47 -16.65
C PHE A 863 15.20 6.05 -18.02
N ASP A 864 14.44 6.37 -19.08
CA ASP A 864 14.84 6.09 -20.46
C ASP A 864 15.97 7.02 -20.94
N GLY A 865 17.09 6.45 -21.37
CA GLY A 865 18.26 7.21 -21.79
C GLY A 865 19.03 7.80 -20.62
N ASP A 866 18.88 9.10 -20.40
CA ASP A 866 19.59 9.89 -19.39
C ASP A 866 18.65 10.39 -18.28
N CYS A 867 19.18 11.10 -17.28
CA CYS A 867 18.38 11.65 -16.18
C CYS A 867 17.23 12.59 -16.59
N SER A 868 17.21 13.11 -17.83
CA SER A 868 16.13 13.94 -18.35
C SER A 868 15.04 13.15 -19.10
N GLY A 869 15.22 11.84 -19.21
CA GLY A 869 14.28 10.90 -19.80
C GLY A 869 13.00 10.72 -19.01
N GLU A 870 12.05 10.02 -19.62
CA GLU A 870 10.82 9.56 -18.97
C GLU A 870 11.14 8.47 -17.94
N GLU A 871 10.51 8.55 -16.77
CA GLU A 871 10.58 7.50 -15.75
C GLU A 871 9.81 6.29 -16.26
N LEU A 872 10.51 5.16 -16.41
CA LEU A 872 9.95 3.90 -16.90
C LEU A 872 9.26 3.15 -15.77
N GLU A 873 9.92 3.08 -14.60
CA GLU A 873 9.36 2.47 -13.39
C GLU A 873 10.10 2.95 -12.14
N CYS A 874 9.43 2.85 -11.00
CA CYS A 874 9.92 3.19 -9.68
C CYS A 874 9.36 2.21 -8.66
N ASN A 875 10.17 1.80 -7.69
CA ASN A 875 9.70 1.08 -6.51
C ASN A 875 10.49 1.48 -5.26
N ASP A 876 9.81 1.54 -4.12
CA ASP A 876 10.37 1.78 -2.79
C ASP A 876 10.58 0.43 -2.08
N ASP A 877 9.53 -0.41 -2.01
CA ASP A 877 9.56 -1.68 -1.31
C ASP A 877 9.28 -2.90 -2.18
N SER A 878 10.16 -3.90 -2.12
CA SER A 878 9.87 -5.24 -2.61
C SER A 878 9.08 -6.02 -1.56
N LEU A 879 7.95 -6.57 -1.97
CA LEU A 879 7.15 -7.50 -1.17
C LEU A 879 7.88 -8.81 -0.83
N TRP A 880 9.00 -9.11 -1.52
CA TRP A 880 9.71 -10.39 -1.44
C TRP A 880 11.01 -10.35 -0.63
N HIS A 881 11.59 -9.16 -0.39
CA HIS A 881 12.89 -8.97 0.27
C HIS A 881 12.78 -8.05 1.48
N SER A 882 12.86 -8.59 2.70
CA SER A 882 12.85 -7.86 4.01
C SER A 882 11.82 -6.74 4.23
N GLY A 883 11.00 -6.39 3.23
CA GLY A 883 10.08 -5.26 3.18
C GLY A 883 10.72 -3.87 3.22
N VAL A 884 12.02 -3.71 2.84
CA VAL A 884 12.75 -2.42 2.88
C VAL A 884 13.76 -2.24 1.73
N THR A 885 13.75 -3.14 0.75
CA THR A 885 14.65 -3.06 -0.42
C THR A 885 13.82 -3.16 -1.67
N SER A 886 14.12 -2.38 -2.69
CA SER A 886 13.30 -2.21 -3.87
C SER A 886 13.55 -3.26 -4.96
N GLU A 887 12.55 -3.48 -5.79
CA GLU A 887 12.61 -4.37 -6.96
C GLU A 887 11.64 -3.87 -8.03
N LEU A 888 12.06 -3.81 -9.30
CA LEU A 888 11.21 -3.43 -10.44
C LEU A 888 11.57 -4.20 -11.71
N SER A 889 10.68 -4.18 -12.71
CA SER A 889 10.84 -4.93 -13.96
C SER A 889 10.57 -4.08 -15.19
N VAL A 890 11.61 -3.77 -15.96
CA VAL A 890 11.50 -2.94 -17.18
C VAL A 890 11.74 -3.74 -18.45
N THR A 891 10.87 -3.58 -19.46
CA THR A 891 11.08 -4.17 -20.79
C THR A 891 11.96 -3.25 -21.64
N LEU A 892 13.11 -3.75 -22.09
CA LEU A 892 14.10 -2.98 -22.85
C LEU A 892 14.37 -3.59 -24.23
N GLU A 893 14.67 -2.74 -25.20
CA GLU A 893 15.15 -3.13 -26.53
C GLU A 893 16.67 -3.35 -26.53
N ALA A 894 17.17 -4.22 -27.43
CA ALA A 894 18.60 -4.47 -27.55
C ALA A 894 19.36 -3.17 -27.93
N GLY A 895 20.30 -2.76 -27.09
CA GLY A 895 21.08 -1.54 -27.23
C GLY A 895 20.39 -0.27 -26.70
N GLN A 896 19.22 -0.38 -26.07
CA GLN A 896 18.61 0.72 -25.33
C GLN A 896 19.45 1.02 -24.08
N THR A 897 19.72 2.30 -23.86
CA THR A 897 20.41 2.78 -22.66
C THR A 897 19.38 3.32 -21.69
N ILE A 898 19.50 2.96 -20.42
CA ILE A 898 18.70 3.47 -19.32
C ILE A 898 19.61 4.05 -18.24
N THR A 899 19.01 4.90 -17.40
CA THR A 899 19.60 5.41 -16.17
C THR A 899 18.90 4.75 -14.99
N ILE A 900 19.68 4.12 -14.11
CA ILE A 900 19.18 3.48 -12.88
C ILE A 900 19.59 4.36 -11.71
N VAL A 901 18.64 4.77 -10.88
CA VAL A 901 18.88 5.60 -9.69
C VAL A 901 18.66 4.73 -8.45
N VAL A 902 19.72 4.56 -7.66
CA VAL A 902 19.65 3.92 -6.34
C VAL A 902 19.67 5.01 -5.30
N ASP A 903 18.57 5.14 -4.56
CA ASP A 903 18.32 6.20 -3.59
C ASP A 903 17.86 5.58 -2.26
N GLY A 904 17.40 6.39 -1.31
CA GLY A 904 16.82 5.93 -0.04
C GLY A 904 15.48 6.57 0.28
N TYR A 905 14.67 5.90 1.10
CA TYR A 905 13.43 6.48 1.60
C TYR A 905 13.72 7.60 2.62
N ASP A 906 12.93 8.68 2.60
CA ASP A 906 13.13 9.91 3.40
C ASP A 906 14.58 10.46 3.32
N ARG A 907 15.40 10.17 4.33
CA ARG A 907 16.79 10.62 4.50
C ARG A 907 17.77 9.46 4.67
N TYR A 908 17.29 8.22 4.49
CA TYR A 908 18.11 7.03 4.68
C TYR A 908 19.19 6.95 3.60
N SER A 909 20.38 6.55 3.99
CA SER A 909 21.49 6.30 3.07
C SER A 909 22.46 5.29 3.66
N GLY A 910 23.17 4.58 2.80
CA GLY A 910 24.02 3.49 3.25
C GLY A 910 24.72 2.78 2.12
N ARG A 911 25.23 1.58 2.41
CA ARG A 911 25.80 0.68 1.40
C ARG A 911 24.67 -0.04 0.70
N TYR A 912 24.71 -0.08 -0.63
CA TYR A 912 23.76 -0.83 -1.46
C TYR A 912 24.44 -1.95 -2.24
N GLU A 913 23.65 -2.97 -2.56
CA GLU A 913 23.92 -3.95 -3.60
C GLU A 913 22.85 -3.75 -4.68
N LEU A 914 23.24 -3.66 -5.95
CA LEU A 914 22.36 -3.47 -7.10
C LEU A 914 22.50 -4.67 -8.03
N HIS A 915 21.39 -5.32 -8.31
CA HIS A 915 21.30 -6.51 -9.14
C HIS A 915 20.56 -6.17 -10.42
N VAL A 916 21.05 -6.66 -11.56
CA VAL A 916 20.38 -6.55 -12.86
C VAL A 916 20.40 -7.91 -13.52
N ASP A 917 19.23 -8.47 -13.74
CA ASP A 917 18.98 -9.78 -14.34
C ASP A 917 18.00 -9.67 -15.51
N ILE A 918 17.98 -10.67 -16.39
CA ILE A 918 16.97 -10.82 -17.44
C ILE A 918 16.03 -11.96 -17.07
N GLU A 919 14.73 -11.72 -17.14
CA GLU A 919 13.74 -12.77 -16.91
C GLU A 919 13.86 -13.86 -18.01
N PRO A 920 13.82 -15.15 -17.64
CA PRO A 920 14.07 -16.27 -18.55
C PRO A 920 12.99 -16.54 -19.61
#